data_AF-A0A6G0T1P7-F1
#
_entry.id   AF-A0A6G0T1P7-F1
#
_cell.length_a   1.000
_cell.length_b   1.000
_cell.length_c   1.000
_cell.angle_alpha   90.00
_cell.angle_beta   90.00
_cell.angle_gamma   90.00
#
_symmetry.space_group_name_H-M   'P 1'
#
loop_
_entity.id
_entity.type
_entity.pdbx_description
1 polymer ?
#
loop_
_entity_poly.entity_id
_entity_poly.type
_entity_poly.pdbx_seq_one_letter_code
_entity_poly.pdbx_strand_id
1 'polypeptide(L)'
;MAGRKCACPPATVIDAVILFKDRVITTSDNGEKQIAVAKNNVWNDISLYLNSAMSGIAIHTFVFKGRHGIKEKLGFVKNIVTSPVLSKKNVQYESENSIDSTTDDEEYPTKKFVFTLSPEEWKQIQPQEHIYRIKDKNRPFLNSRLYYILSQNSWTPLLAEHFWVHTQLQCCISFRRAKVYPNGSNYIVVVGRCVSCESKFKGIVIDKPSGNARVLMHCTYIGNFAEDHTKYTKKRRLIGPAKQKALMSIIEDRISCETFREREATRLIKIGDPEPAIIPSGNSLRLLKSRQISAYRRHENTLTCLSLMKKENDFNDVIHDIGYDPFFVQYHSSEQINIYRSYCCTTKCPKLVIDATGSLVKSFKKNNSDKTKSLLLYEALVYDAQKKQNFTVSNMISEAHSNIEISNWLLKWLRCDVPQPKHTVCDQSLALLSAIVQCFTQYSSLHDYLTVCAELLKEGIAVDSRWIPKCFVRVDVAHFVKLASKWIPLKNITRLAKEMVLRTVSLLIKSKSLVEMRLLLLSLFVLFINETNGTDKETGEETPCEQYKNILTEATSTGFVDIQKQFDDIIAVSETEDEARINIEKEYERQNEGLDTFENPFQAWANDIFNESKNYVREGTGINPFYCPELIPIIIKATKLIPLWFAVMVPIFGYGEEFSSSAAVESSFKKLKTVTMRHINLPTTLEIFLENHIQSLKGSSLLRSAHNISSISHVRNTLSTISEMSENNNKISTDEVTELNTVHRDNWSDRSDDSADSSKLLADDEIMNKKDCQIMKCTISPSTTENNVLSEECSARESWDRKNKQRKSKSYLIPNPHLKYLDINNTRSLKSLPILKNGSRFKELKSSSLIMVSYCDSKRYAEKVDIQNNQFLNFITNVVKYGIKSSTYSERANLIINYMDVNTQSLDYDVTLAVCDTTAGHVIKKMLDDFPTAIETKTCSNEKCIRTKNIQNNITFLTYQVNSSKLFEGLQTYLDNRSVSENSKCIENCNSVISTNLSDMHLFIDILFWEEDDLNMSNQQSTEAAKIVQIRLCDIPQILCNVNRTFELRGVISFIPGKSKLRNSVGHYKSYVKRGASNNWEIFDDLKKKPIPIKSTTKVNCEFLFYTI
;
A
#
# COMPACT_ATOMS: atom_id res chain seq x y z
N MET A 1 32.50 -32.29 27.65
CA MET A 1 33.38 -31.99 26.50
C MET A 1 34.77 -32.46 26.82
N ALA A 2 35.24 -33.52 26.16
CA ALA A 2 36.65 -33.89 26.18
C ALA A 2 37.46 -32.74 25.55
N GLY A 3 38.52 -32.28 26.22
CA GLY A 3 39.36 -31.20 25.71
C GLY A 3 40.02 -31.62 24.40
N ARG A 4 39.95 -30.77 23.37
CA ARG A 4 40.66 -31.00 22.10
C ARG A 4 42.15 -31.21 22.37
N LYS A 5 42.74 -32.26 21.77
CA LYS A 5 44.21 -32.46 21.76
C LYS A 5 44.88 -31.21 21.20
N CYS A 6 45.97 -30.79 21.82
CA CYS A 6 46.73 -29.62 21.37
C CYS A 6 47.31 -29.90 19.98
N ALA A 7 47.13 -28.97 19.03
CA ALA A 7 47.60 -29.13 17.66
C ALA A 7 49.13 -29.07 17.52
N CYS A 8 49.83 -28.43 18.48
CA CYS A 8 51.28 -28.35 18.51
C CYS A 8 51.79 -28.47 19.97
N PRO A 9 52.70 -29.40 20.29
CA PRO A 9 53.23 -29.55 21.65
C PRO A 9 53.90 -28.26 22.16
N PRO A 10 53.72 -27.87 23.43
CA PRO A 10 54.33 -26.65 23.98
C PRO A 10 55.86 -26.60 23.85
N ALA A 11 56.54 -27.74 23.90
CA ALA A 11 57.99 -27.82 23.70
C ALA A 11 58.39 -27.35 22.29
N THR A 12 57.70 -27.83 21.26
CA THR A 12 57.93 -27.43 19.86
C THR A 12 57.71 -25.94 19.62
N VAL A 13 56.70 -25.34 20.27
CA VAL A 13 56.47 -23.89 20.21
C VAL A 13 57.59 -23.11 20.90
N ILE A 14 58.10 -23.60 22.03
CA ILE A 14 59.21 -22.99 22.76
C ILE A 14 60.50 -23.02 21.93
N ASP A 15 60.82 -24.16 21.32
CA ASP A 15 62.03 -24.32 20.50
C ASP A 15 61.97 -23.43 19.26
N ALA A 16 60.81 -23.36 18.60
CA ALA A 16 60.59 -22.43 17.49
C ALA A 16 60.75 -20.96 17.93
N VAL A 17 60.21 -20.57 19.08
CA VAL A 17 60.38 -19.18 19.57
C VAL A 17 61.84 -18.87 19.92
N ILE A 18 62.59 -19.83 20.47
CA ILE A 18 64.01 -19.67 20.78
C ILE A 18 64.86 -19.57 19.50
N LEU A 19 64.52 -20.30 18.45
CA LEU A 19 65.20 -20.21 17.16
C LEU A 19 65.12 -18.79 16.57
N PHE A 20 64.00 -18.09 16.78
CA PHE A 20 63.79 -16.71 16.32
C PHE A 20 64.07 -15.65 17.41
N LYS A 21 64.79 -16.00 18.47
CA LYS A 21 65.01 -15.18 19.67
C LYS A 21 65.43 -13.74 19.38
N ASP A 22 66.36 -13.54 18.45
CA ASP A 22 66.92 -12.21 18.15
C ASP A 22 65.92 -11.28 17.43
N ARG A 23 64.87 -11.85 16.85
CA ARG A 23 63.76 -11.10 16.22
C ARG A 23 62.55 -11.00 17.15
N VAL A 24 62.44 -11.91 18.11
CA VAL A 24 61.40 -11.91 19.17
C VAL A 24 61.74 -10.92 20.28
N ILE A 25 63.02 -10.62 20.50
CA ILE A 25 63.50 -9.64 21.49
C ILE A 25 63.90 -8.37 20.76
N THR A 26 63.26 -7.26 21.10
CA THR A 26 63.58 -5.92 20.57
C THR A 26 64.12 -5.05 21.70
N THR A 27 65.11 -4.21 21.42
CA THR A 27 65.61 -3.22 22.39
C THR A 27 64.79 -1.94 22.29
N SER A 28 64.30 -1.42 23.42
CA SER A 28 63.65 -0.11 23.48
C SER A 28 64.67 1.03 23.36
N ASP A 29 64.20 2.25 23.06
CA ASP A 29 65.06 3.45 22.95
C ASP A 29 65.89 3.73 24.23
N ASN A 30 65.48 3.16 25.37
CA ASN A 30 66.17 3.26 26.66
C ASN A 30 67.16 2.11 26.95
N GLY A 31 67.45 1.24 25.97
CA GLY A 31 68.41 0.14 26.11
C GLY A 31 67.87 -1.14 26.78
N GLU A 32 66.60 -1.18 27.20
CA GLU A 32 65.99 -2.36 27.82
C GLU A 32 65.46 -3.36 26.79
N LYS A 33 65.73 -4.66 27.02
CA LYS A 33 65.17 -5.77 26.23
C LYS A 33 63.66 -5.87 26.44
N GLN A 34 62.89 -5.94 25.36
CA GLN A 34 61.43 -6.11 25.34
C GLN A 34 61.02 -7.19 24.35
N ILE A 35 59.79 -7.69 24.46
CA ILE A 35 59.24 -8.68 23.51
C ILE A 35 58.63 -7.93 22.32
N ALA A 36 58.92 -8.38 21.10
CA ALA A 36 58.39 -7.81 19.87
C ALA A 36 56.86 -7.69 19.89
N VAL A 37 56.34 -6.54 19.50
CA VAL A 37 54.89 -6.27 19.50
C VAL A 37 54.10 -7.26 18.63
N ALA A 38 52.82 -7.47 18.93
CA ALA A 38 51.97 -8.48 18.27
C ALA A 38 51.86 -8.37 16.73
N LYS A 39 52.11 -7.18 16.17
CA LYS A 39 52.08 -6.92 14.71
C LYS A 39 53.40 -7.22 14.00
N ASN A 40 54.47 -7.55 14.74
CA ASN A 40 55.77 -7.84 14.14
C ASN A 40 55.71 -9.14 13.30
N ASN A 41 56.27 -9.09 12.09
CA ASN A 41 56.23 -10.21 11.14
C ASN A 41 56.90 -11.49 11.66
N VAL A 42 57.80 -11.38 12.65
CA VAL A 42 58.43 -12.54 13.30
C VAL A 42 57.41 -13.57 13.79
N TRP A 43 56.23 -13.13 14.23
CA TRP A 43 55.20 -14.04 14.72
C TRP A 43 54.57 -14.87 13.60
N ASN A 44 54.43 -14.30 12.39
CA ASN A 44 53.96 -15.03 11.22
C ASN A 44 55.04 -15.98 10.68
N ASP A 45 56.31 -15.60 10.76
CA ASP A 45 57.42 -16.46 10.37
C ASP A 45 57.53 -17.69 11.28
N ILE A 46 57.38 -17.51 12.61
CA ILE A 46 57.33 -18.65 13.56
C ILE A 46 56.08 -19.50 13.31
N SER A 47 54.95 -18.87 12.96
CA SER A 47 53.73 -19.59 12.57
C SER A 47 53.97 -20.47 11.34
N LEU A 48 54.64 -19.95 10.31
CA LEU A 48 55.00 -20.70 9.10
C LEU A 48 55.99 -21.82 9.39
N TYR A 49 56.99 -21.58 10.24
CA TYR A 49 57.95 -22.59 10.69
C TYR A 49 57.26 -23.75 11.43
N LEU A 50 56.18 -23.46 12.16
CA LEU A 50 55.33 -24.47 12.80
C LEU A 50 54.26 -25.05 11.83
N ASN A 51 54.44 -24.95 10.52
CA ASN A 51 53.48 -25.38 9.49
C ASN A 51 52.07 -24.79 9.68
N SER A 52 51.98 -23.56 10.16
CA SER A 52 50.73 -22.86 10.50
C SER A 52 49.86 -23.57 11.54
N ALA A 53 50.43 -24.50 12.32
CA ALA A 53 49.72 -25.22 13.39
C ALA A 53 49.29 -24.31 14.54
N MET A 54 49.92 -23.13 14.68
CA MET A 54 49.55 -22.09 15.63
C MET A 54 49.72 -20.71 14.96
N SER A 55 48.70 -19.85 15.04
CA SER A 55 48.76 -18.52 14.42
C SER A 55 49.75 -17.58 15.12
N GLY A 56 50.31 -16.61 14.38
CA GLY A 56 51.27 -15.65 14.93
C GLY A 56 50.78 -14.90 16.18
N ILE A 57 49.50 -14.50 16.21
CA ILE A 57 48.89 -13.85 17.39
C ILE A 57 48.86 -14.78 18.61
N ALA A 58 48.59 -16.07 18.40
CA ALA A 58 48.59 -17.05 19.47
C ALA A 58 50.01 -17.30 20.00
N ILE A 59 51.02 -17.32 19.13
CA ILE A 59 52.44 -17.42 19.49
C ILE A 59 52.88 -16.19 20.29
N HIS A 60 52.58 -14.96 19.82
CA HIS A 60 52.85 -13.74 20.58
C HIS A 60 52.23 -13.80 21.98
N THR A 61 50.96 -14.24 22.08
CA THR A 61 50.28 -14.37 23.38
C THR A 61 50.92 -15.43 24.28
N PHE A 62 51.43 -16.52 23.70
CA PHE A 62 52.15 -17.58 24.41
C PHE A 62 53.44 -17.05 25.04
N VAL A 63 54.21 -16.26 24.30
CA VAL A 63 55.48 -15.63 24.74
C VAL A 63 55.23 -14.48 25.72
N PHE A 64 54.33 -13.56 25.39
CA PHE A 64 54.02 -12.39 26.21
C PHE A 64 53.48 -12.76 27.60
N LYS A 65 52.67 -13.83 27.69
CA LYS A 65 52.17 -14.34 28.98
C LYS A 65 53.16 -15.24 29.73
N GLY A 66 54.37 -15.46 29.18
CA GLY A 66 55.39 -16.28 29.82
C GLY A 66 54.95 -17.73 30.03
N ARG A 67 54.15 -18.29 29.11
CA ARG A 67 53.68 -19.67 29.26
C ARG A 67 54.86 -20.63 29.19
N HIS A 68 54.84 -21.65 30.05
CA HIS A 68 55.86 -22.70 30.09
C HIS A 68 57.31 -22.18 30.26
N GLY A 69 57.50 -21.04 30.94
CA GLY A 69 58.83 -20.52 31.28
C GLY A 69 59.63 -19.95 30.10
N ILE A 70 58.93 -19.53 29.03
CA ILE A 70 59.59 -19.04 27.80
C ILE A 70 60.33 -17.71 27.99
N LYS A 71 59.91 -16.85 28.93
CA LYS A 71 60.57 -15.55 29.17
C LYS A 71 61.96 -15.74 29.78
N GLU A 72 62.10 -16.70 30.68
CA GLU A 72 63.37 -17.08 31.27
C GLU A 72 64.32 -17.62 30.19
N LYS A 73 63.83 -18.46 29.28
CA LYS A 73 64.62 -18.98 28.15
C LYS A 73 65.03 -17.91 27.13
N LEU A 74 64.25 -16.84 27.01
CA LEU A 74 64.57 -15.67 26.19
C LEU A 74 65.57 -14.71 26.89
N GLY A 75 66.00 -14.98 28.13
CA GLY A 75 67.04 -14.19 28.80
C GLY A 75 66.52 -12.95 29.53
N PHE A 76 65.22 -12.90 29.84
CA PHE A 76 64.67 -11.92 30.77
C PHE A 76 64.97 -12.38 32.20
N VAL A 77 66.03 -11.82 32.82
CA VAL A 77 66.43 -12.13 34.20
C VAL A 77 65.56 -11.33 35.19
N LYS A 78 65.09 -11.98 36.26
CA LYS A 78 64.30 -11.33 37.32
C LYS A 78 65.16 -10.35 38.12
N ASN A 79 64.89 -9.05 38.03
CA ASN A 79 65.34 -8.10 39.05
C ASN A 79 64.61 -8.38 40.37
N ILE A 80 65.39 -8.79 41.37
CA ILE A 80 65.00 -8.87 42.78
C ILE A 80 65.79 -7.76 43.48
N VAL A 81 65.17 -6.60 43.67
CA VAL A 81 65.57 -5.59 44.66
C VAL A 81 64.35 -5.30 45.52
N THR A 82 64.56 -5.44 46.83
CA THR A 82 63.59 -5.54 47.90
C THR A 82 63.06 -4.16 48.35
N SER A 83 61.79 -3.91 48.02
CA SER A 83 60.81 -2.96 48.58
C SER A 83 59.45 -3.25 47.94
N PRO A 84 58.32 -3.27 48.66
CA PRO A 84 58.04 -4.01 49.90
C PRO A 84 57.41 -5.40 49.62
N VAL A 85 57.56 -6.30 50.60
CA VAL A 85 57.18 -7.72 50.55
C VAL A 85 55.66 -7.90 50.58
N LEU A 86 55.04 -8.25 49.43
CA LEU A 86 53.69 -8.81 49.40
C LEU A 86 53.75 -10.32 49.65
N SER A 87 53.46 -10.70 50.89
CA SER A 87 53.36 -12.07 51.36
C SER A 87 52.11 -12.76 50.78
N LYS A 88 52.29 -13.93 50.15
CA LYS A 88 51.17 -14.84 49.87
C LYS A 88 51.24 -16.01 50.84
N LYS A 89 50.85 -15.76 52.09
CA LYS A 89 50.57 -16.81 53.06
C LYS A 89 49.12 -17.29 52.89
N ASN A 90 48.97 -18.60 53.07
CA ASN A 90 47.73 -19.27 53.42
C ASN A 90 47.07 -18.61 54.65
N VAL A 91 45.82 -19.05 54.91
CA VAL A 91 45.09 -19.03 56.20
C VAL A 91 43.85 -18.12 56.18
N GLN A 92 42.69 -18.80 56.09
CA GLN A 92 41.57 -18.74 57.06
C GLN A 92 40.75 -17.43 57.24
N TYR A 93 39.45 -17.66 57.41
CA TYR A 93 38.37 -16.74 57.82
C TYR A 93 38.81 -15.82 58.99
N GLU A 94 38.42 -14.55 59.08
CA GLU A 94 37.08 -14.04 59.48
C GLU A 94 37.05 -12.49 59.44
N SER A 95 35.83 -11.93 59.32
CA SER A 95 35.30 -10.62 59.79
C SER A 95 35.93 -9.24 59.50
N GLU A 96 35.04 -8.23 59.62
CA GLU A 96 35.24 -6.77 59.75
C GLU A 96 35.29 -5.96 58.43
N ASN A 97 34.26 -5.16 58.10
CA ASN A 97 33.97 -3.81 58.62
C ASN A 97 35.20 -2.89 58.65
N SER A 98 35.47 -2.19 57.56
CA SER A 98 35.72 -0.74 57.61
C SER A 98 35.72 -0.16 56.20
N ILE A 99 35.08 0.99 56.08
CA ILE A 99 35.36 1.98 55.05
C ILE A 99 36.70 2.58 55.48
N ASP A 100 37.75 2.43 54.69
CA ASP A 100 38.97 3.19 54.89
C ASP A 100 39.30 4.01 53.64
N SER A 101 39.21 5.31 53.86
CA SER A 101 39.61 6.42 53.02
C SER A 101 41.13 6.56 53.04
N THR A 102 41.76 6.60 51.87
CA THR A 102 42.97 7.40 51.65
C THR A 102 42.96 7.91 50.23
N THR A 103 43.09 9.23 50.14
CA THR A 103 42.82 10.18 49.06
C THR A 103 43.95 10.23 48.02
N ASP A 104 43.57 10.03 46.76
CA ASP A 104 43.94 10.91 45.65
C ASP A 104 42.60 11.34 45.03
N ASP A 105 42.06 12.46 45.54
CA ASP A 105 40.73 12.97 45.19
C ASP A 105 40.75 13.60 43.79
N GLU A 106 40.44 12.78 42.77
CA GLU A 106 39.44 13.23 41.80
C GLU A 106 38.08 12.82 42.36
N GLU A 107 37.32 13.79 42.88
CA GLU A 107 35.99 13.58 43.47
C GLU A 107 35.01 13.15 42.37
N TYR A 108 35.01 11.85 42.03
CA TYR A 108 34.15 11.34 40.96
C TYR A 108 32.67 11.58 41.31
N PRO A 109 31.85 12.05 40.34
CA PRO A 109 30.42 12.24 40.55
C PRO A 109 29.78 10.98 41.14
N THR A 110 28.95 11.18 42.16
CA THR A 110 28.26 10.09 42.87
C THR A 110 26.76 10.30 42.88
N LYS A 111 25.99 9.34 42.35
CA LYS A 111 24.53 9.29 42.45
C LYS A 111 24.11 8.21 43.44
N LYS A 112 23.29 8.58 44.42
CA LYS A 112 22.62 7.67 45.35
C LYS A 112 21.12 7.66 45.04
N PHE A 113 20.53 6.48 44.95
CA PHE A 113 19.10 6.28 44.68
C PHE A 113 18.67 4.93 45.26
N VAL A 114 17.37 4.69 45.39
CA VAL A 114 16.83 3.47 45.98
C VAL A 114 15.88 2.82 44.98
N PHE A 115 16.16 1.57 44.60
CA PHE A 115 15.18 0.78 43.86
C PHE A 115 14.10 0.31 44.83
N THR A 116 12.84 0.55 44.45
CA THR A 116 11.68 0.07 45.20
C THR A 116 11.05 -1.06 44.40
N LEU A 117 11.40 -2.29 44.74
CA LEU A 117 10.88 -3.47 44.05
C LEU A 117 9.51 -3.86 44.64
N SER A 118 8.52 -4.05 43.77
CA SER A 118 7.21 -4.58 44.18
C SER A 118 7.32 -6.04 44.67
N PRO A 119 6.33 -6.54 45.43
CA PRO A 119 6.29 -7.96 45.80
C PRO A 119 6.36 -8.90 44.60
N GLU A 120 5.71 -8.55 43.48
CA GLU A 120 5.71 -9.32 42.23
C GLU A 120 7.08 -9.28 41.54
N GLU A 121 7.70 -8.11 41.45
CA GLU A 121 9.04 -7.93 40.90
C GLU A 121 10.07 -8.72 41.73
N TRP A 122 9.96 -8.64 43.06
CA TRP A 122 10.82 -9.37 43.97
C TRP A 122 10.64 -10.88 43.82
N LYS A 123 9.41 -11.37 43.70
CA LYS A 123 9.12 -12.80 43.48
C LYS A 123 9.82 -13.35 42.23
N GLN A 124 10.02 -12.53 41.18
CA GLN A 124 10.73 -12.94 39.96
C GLN A 124 12.24 -13.15 40.18
N ILE A 125 12.83 -12.46 41.16
CA ILE A 125 14.28 -12.39 41.32
C ILE A 125 14.79 -12.87 42.68
N GLN A 126 13.89 -13.21 43.61
CA GLN A 126 14.22 -13.62 44.98
C GLN A 126 15.30 -14.72 45.00
N PRO A 127 16.21 -14.71 46.00
CA PRO A 127 17.23 -15.74 46.12
C PRO A 127 16.64 -17.16 46.18
N GLN A 128 17.21 -18.06 45.39
CA GLN A 128 16.89 -19.48 45.37
C GLN A 128 18.14 -20.30 45.70
N GLU A 129 17.93 -21.46 46.29
CA GLU A 129 19.00 -22.42 46.56
C GLU A 129 19.48 -23.07 45.26
N HIS A 130 20.79 -23.04 45.05
CA HIS A 130 21.42 -23.66 43.88
C HIS A 130 22.61 -24.52 44.30
N ILE A 131 22.60 -25.78 43.84
CA ILE A 131 23.62 -26.77 44.14
C ILE A 131 24.73 -26.71 43.08
N TYR A 132 25.93 -26.30 43.47
CA TYR A 132 27.12 -26.37 42.63
C TYR A 132 27.88 -27.67 42.88
N ARG A 133 28.00 -28.52 41.86
CA ARG A 133 28.84 -29.73 41.92
C ARG A 133 30.31 -29.36 41.79
N ILE A 134 31.11 -29.70 42.79
CA ILE A 134 32.55 -29.39 42.82
C ILE A 134 33.30 -30.53 42.12
N LYS A 135 34.05 -30.21 41.06
CA LYS A 135 35.02 -31.12 40.44
C LYS A 135 36.42 -30.74 40.91
N ASP A 136 36.71 -30.98 42.18
CA ASP A 136 38.04 -30.76 42.75
C ASP A 136 38.68 -32.12 43.05
N LYS A 137 39.80 -32.41 42.38
CA LYS A 137 40.50 -33.70 42.50
C LYS A 137 41.16 -33.88 43.88
N ASN A 138 41.32 -32.79 44.65
CA ASN A 138 42.06 -32.81 45.92
C ASN A 138 41.15 -32.87 47.17
N ARG A 139 39.82 -32.92 47.01
CA ARG A 139 38.86 -33.06 48.13
C ARG A 139 37.66 -33.95 47.74
N PRO A 140 37.79 -35.29 47.80
CA PRO A 140 36.80 -36.22 47.28
C PRO A 140 35.49 -36.35 48.09
N PHE A 141 35.40 -35.76 49.29
CA PHE A 141 34.23 -35.88 50.17
C PHE A 141 33.27 -34.66 50.17
N LEU A 142 33.52 -33.63 49.35
CA LEU A 142 32.64 -32.47 49.18
C LEU A 142 32.07 -32.44 47.75
N ASN A 143 31.06 -33.29 47.49
CA ASN A 143 30.52 -33.49 46.14
C ASN A 143 29.65 -32.31 45.62
N SER A 144 29.20 -31.43 46.51
CA SER A 144 28.47 -30.22 46.12
C SER A 144 28.44 -29.17 47.22
N ARG A 145 28.34 -27.90 46.84
CA ARG A 145 28.05 -26.78 47.76
C ARG A 145 26.74 -26.10 47.37
N LEU A 146 25.92 -25.85 48.38
CA LEU A 146 24.68 -25.09 48.27
C LEU A 146 24.99 -23.60 48.35
N TYR A 147 24.50 -22.82 47.41
CA TYR A 147 24.60 -21.36 47.42
C TYR A 147 23.23 -20.75 47.16
N TYR A 148 22.90 -19.66 47.86
CA TYR A 148 21.77 -18.81 47.48
C TYR A 148 22.19 -17.90 46.33
N ILE A 149 21.45 -17.94 45.23
CA ILE A 149 21.68 -17.10 44.05
C ILE A 149 20.38 -16.45 43.62
N LEU A 150 20.46 -15.25 43.03
CA LEU A 150 19.30 -14.65 42.37
C LEU A 150 18.94 -15.44 41.11
N SER A 151 17.64 -15.48 40.79
CA SER A 151 17.07 -16.19 39.63
C SER A 151 17.81 -15.85 38.33
N GLN A 152 18.49 -16.84 37.73
CA GLN A 152 19.33 -16.63 36.56
C GLN A 152 18.52 -16.07 35.38
N ASN A 153 19.13 -15.16 34.62
CA ASN A 153 18.54 -14.44 33.47
C ASN A 153 17.37 -13.49 33.79
N SER A 154 16.85 -13.45 35.02
CA SER A 154 15.70 -12.62 35.41
C SER A 154 16.07 -11.37 36.20
N TRP A 155 17.09 -11.43 37.06
CA TRP A 155 17.42 -10.28 37.93
C TRP A 155 18.12 -9.14 37.19
N THR A 156 19.00 -9.44 36.24
CA THR A 156 19.77 -8.37 35.57
C THR A 156 18.89 -7.46 34.69
N PRO A 157 17.87 -7.93 33.93
CA PRO A 157 16.98 -7.03 33.19
C PRO A 157 16.12 -6.15 34.07
N LEU A 158 15.59 -6.69 35.17
CA LEU A 158 14.81 -5.92 36.12
C LEU A 158 15.62 -4.76 36.71
N LEU A 159 16.83 -5.04 37.21
CA LEU A 159 17.69 -3.99 37.77
C LEU A 159 18.16 -2.97 36.73
N ALA A 160 18.30 -3.37 35.46
CA ALA A 160 18.65 -2.44 34.38
C ALA A 160 17.52 -1.45 34.07
N GLU A 161 16.27 -1.91 34.15
CA GLU A 161 15.09 -1.07 33.96
C GLU A 161 14.92 -0.08 35.11
N HIS A 162 15.01 -0.57 36.36
CA HIS A 162 15.03 0.31 37.55
C HIS A 162 16.19 1.31 37.49
N PHE A 163 17.38 0.90 37.04
CA PHE A 163 18.49 1.83 36.86
C PHE A 163 18.14 2.98 35.89
N TRP A 164 17.52 2.67 34.75
CA TRP A 164 17.08 3.70 33.81
C TRP A 164 16.05 4.63 34.43
N VAL A 165 15.00 4.07 35.04
CA VAL A 165 13.89 4.83 35.65
C VAL A 165 14.41 5.84 36.69
N HIS A 166 15.41 5.47 37.48
CA HIS A 166 15.93 6.33 38.54
C HIS A 166 17.04 7.29 38.11
N THR A 167 17.72 7.04 36.98
CA THR A 167 18.90 7.83 36.61
C THR A 167 18.80 8.54 35.26
N GLN A 168 17.99 8.03 34.33
CA GLN A 168 17.90 8.47 32.93
C GLN A 168 19.27 8.53 32.21
N LEU A 169 20.26 7.77 32.70
CA LEU A 169 21.60 7.73 32.13
C LEU A 169 21.69 6.70 30.99
N GLN A 170 22.38 7.05 29.91
CA GLN A 170 22.63 6.15 28.77
C GLN A 170 23.56 4.95 29.08
N CYS A 171 23.99 4.81 30.34
CA CYS A 171 24.97 3.82 30.74
C CYS A 171 24.49 2.38 30.52
N CYS A 172 25.26 1.61 29.75
CA CYS A 172 25.03 0.18 29.57
C CYS A 172 25.72 -0.61 30.70
N ILE A 173 24.99 -0.87 31.79
CA ILE A 173 25.52 -1.60 32.95
C ILE A 173 25.63 -3.11 32.66
N SER A 174 26.85 -3.61 32.77
CA SER A 174 27.15 -5.03 32.90
C SER A 174 27.15 -5.40 34.38
N PHE A 175 26.08 -6.02 34.84
CA PHE A 175 25.98 -6.58 36.19
C PHE A 175 26.89 -7.81 36.29
N ARG A 176 27.98 -7.69 37.06
CA ARG A 176 29.04 -8.70 37.09
C ARG A 176 28.77 -9.79 38.11
N ARG A 177 28.28 -9.41 39.29
CA ARG A 177 28.10 -10.32 40.44
C ARG A 177 26.93 -9.87 41.30
N ALA A 178 26.13 -10.82 41.75
CA ALA A 178 25.18 -10.65 42.84
C ALA A 178 25.52 -11.70 43.90
N LYS A 179 25.81 -11.26 45.12
CA LYS A 179 26.09 -12.13 46.26
C LYS A 179 24.93 -12.05 47.24
N VAL A 180 24.48 -13.19 47.71
CA VAL A 180 23.44 -13.31 48.73
C VAL A 180 24.10 -13.77 50.02
N TYR A 181 23.83 -13.05 51.10
CA TYR A 181 24.33 -13.35 52.44
C TYR A 181 23.12 -13.48 53.38
N PRO A 182 22.53 -14.69 53.50
CA PRO A 182 21.31 -14.89 54.31
C PRO A 182 21.44 -14.41 55.75
N ASN A 183 22.66 -14.49 56.32
CA ASN A 183 22.98 -14.11 57.70
C ASN A 183 24.05 -12.99 57.76
N GLY A 184 24.26 -12.24 56.67
CA GLY A 184 25.23 -11.16 56.62
C GLY A 184 24.62 -9.81 57.00
N SER A 185 25.46 -8.81 57.28
CA SER A 185 25.02 -7.42 57.52
C SER A 185 24.34 -6.76 56.31
N ASN A 186 24.52 -7.33 55.12
CA ASN A 186 23.80 -6.97 53.91
C ASN A 186 23.26 -8.23 53.26
N TYR A 187 21.95 -8.40 53.23
CA TYR A 187 21.27 -9.55 52.65
C TYR A 187 21.65 -9.81 51.18
N ILE A 188 21.71 -8.77 50.34
CA ILE A 188 22.16 -8.88 48.95
C ILE A 188 23.10 -7.75 48.60
N VAL A 189 24.19 -8.09 47.90
CA VAL A 189 25.10 -7.11 47.29
C VAL A 189 25.25 -7.38 45.79
N VAL A 190 24.81 -6.42 44.98
CA VAL A 190 24.94 -6.43 43.52
C VAL A 190 26.03 -5.44 43.11
N VAL A 191 26.92 -5.88 42.22
CA VAL A 191 27.97 -5.02 41.64
C VAL A 191 27.89 -5.05 40.13
N GLY A 192 27.91 -3.87 39.52
CA GLY A 192 27.90 -3.65 38.09
C GLY A 192 28.93 -2.63 37.64
N ARG A 193 29.20 -2.62 36.34
CA ARG A 193 30.06 -1.61 35.71
C ARG A 193 29.49 -1.20 34.37
N CYS A 194 29.48 0.10 34.07
CA CYS A 194 29.18 0.56 32.71
C CYS A 194 30.25 0.05 31.74
N VAL A 195 29.82 -0.44 30.59
CA VAL A 195 30.73 -0.94 29.53
C VAL A 195 31.32 0.22 28.70
N SER A 196 30.71 1.40 28.75
CA SER A 196 31.14 2.58 28.00
C SER A 196 32.03 3.51 28.84
N CYS A 197 31.52 4.02 29.98
CA CYS A 197 32.22 5.00 30.82
C CYS A 197 32.88 4.42 32.08
N GLU A 198 32.93 3.08 32.22
CA GLU A 198 33.53 2.36 33.35
C GLU A 198 33.00 2.66 34.77
N SER A 199 32.01 3.53 34.90
CA SER A 199 31.35 3.88 36.16
C SER A 199 30.83 2.65 36.89
N LYS A 200 30.98 2.66 38.22
CA LYS A 200 30.76 1.52 39.11
C LYS A 200 29.39 1.62 39.78
N PHE A 201 28.60 0.56 39.65
CA PHE A 201 27.30 0.41 40.31
C PHE A 201 27.41 -0.55 41.49
N LYS A 202 26.86 -0.17 42.64
CA LYS A 202 26.71 -1.02 43.83
C LYS A 202 25.28 -0.90 44.34
N GLY A 203 24.55 -2.01 44.41
CA GLY A 203 23.21 -2.11 44.99
C GLY A 203 23.23 -3.01 46.23
N ILE A 204 22.59 -2.58 47.31
CA ILE A 204 22.58 -3.27 48.60
C ILE A 204 21.15 -3.41 49.11
N VAL A 205 20.75 -4.64 49.42
CA VAL A 205 19.56 -4.91 50.25
C VAL A 205 20.08 -5.26 51.63
N ILE A 206 19.69 -4.49 52.65
CA ILE A 206 20.22 -4.61 54.01
C ILE A 206 19.60 -5.83 54.68
N ASP A 207 18.29 -5.82 54.84
CA ASP A 207 17.56 -6.87 55.55
C ASP A 207 16.85 -7.83 54.60
N LYS A 208 16.68 -9.07 55.05
CA LYS A 208 15.83 -10.04 54.36
C LYS A 208 14.37 -9.55 54.42
N PRO A 209 13.71 -9.33 53.28
CA PRO A 209 12.34 -8.82 53.27
C PRO A 209 11.35 -9.86 53.83
N SER A 210 10.34 -9.38 54.55
CA SER A 210 9.21 -10.20 55.01
C SER A 210 8.31 -10.61 53.84
N GLY A 211 7.55 -11.70 54.00
CA GLY A 211 6.66 -12.20 52.95
C GLY A 211 5.66 -11.12 52.50
N ASN A 212 5.62 -10.85 51.20
CA ASN A 212 4.81 -9.79 50.54
C ASN A 212 5.20 -8.32 50.80
N ALA A 213 6.35 -8.01 51.40
CA ALA A 213 6.79 -6.61 51.54
C ALA A 213 7.50 -6.07 50.29
N ARG A 214 7.44 -4.74 50.10
CA ARG A 214 8.27 -4.02 49.12
C ARG A 214 9.74 -4.11 49.53
N VAL A 215 10.63 -4.31 48.56
CA VAL A 215 12.07 -4.47 48.83
C VAL A 215 12.82 -3.23 48.39
N LEU A 216 13.57 -2.64 49.33
CA LEU A 216 14.41 -1.48 49.08
C LEU A 216 15.84 -1.91 48.82
N MET A 217 16.36 -1.60 47.62
CA MET A 217 17.77 -1.78 47.29
C MET A 217 18.43 -0.40 47.22
N HIS A 218 19.31 -0.11 48.17
CA HIS A 218 20.10 1.10 48.21
C HIS A 218 21.22 1.04 47.18
N CYS A 219 21.18 1.93 46.21
CA CYS A 219 22.07 1.95 45.06
C CYS A 219 23.01 3.15 45.12
N THR A 220 24.29 2.92 44.81
CA THR A 220 25.31 3.95 44.64
C THR A 220 25.97 3.76 43.28
N TYR A 221 26.09 4.84 42.52
CA TYR A 221 26.71 4.86 41.20
C TYR A 221 27.78 5.95 41.14
N ILE A 222 29.03 5.56 40.89
CA ILE A 222 30.22 6.42 41.01
C ILE A 222 31.05 6.34 39.73
N GLY A 223 31.44 7.50 39.18
CA GLY A 223 32.37 7.60 38.05
C GLY A 223 31.93 8.61 36.99
N ASN A 224 32.56 8.55 35.81
CA ASN A 224 32.36 9.49 34.70
C ASN A 224 31.07 9.25 33.90
N PHE A 225 29.93 9.09 34.57
CA PHE A 225 28.65 8.87 33.89
C PHE A 225 28.06 10.11 33.22
N ALA A 226 28.65 11.28 33.47
CA ALA A 226 28.32 12.53 32.78
C ALA A 226 29.01 12.66 31.40
N GLU A 227 30.02 11.83 31.11
CA GLU A 227 30.67 11.82 29.80
C GLU A 227 29.72 11.32 28.70
N ASP A 228 29.88 11.89 27.52
CA ASP A 228 29.01 11.60 26.38
C ASP A 228 29.18 10.15 25.88
N HIS A 229 28.06 9.42 25.82
CA HIS A 229 28.00 8.04 25.36
C HIS A 229 27.82 7.96 23.82
N THR A 230 27.78 9.09 23.10
CA THR A 230 27.52 9.18 21.65
C THR A 230 28.49 8.40 20.76
N LYS A 231 29.78 8.26 21.14
CA LYS A 231 30.76 7.53 20.30
C LYS A 231 30.56 6.01 20.30
N TYR A 232 29.96 5.41 21.34
CA TYR A 232 29.76 3.95 21.46
C TYR A 232 28.51 3.59 22.27
N THR A 233 27.32 3.76 21.69
CA THR A 233 26.04 3.34 22.30
C THR A 233 25.84 1.82 22.26
N LYS A 234 26.57 1.10 23.12
CA LYS A 234 26.38 -0.35 23.30
C LYS A 234 25.00 -0.62 23.91
N LYS A 235 24.16 -1.36 23.20
CA LYS A 235 22.87 -1.84 23.72
C LYS A 235 23.06 -3.08 24.60
N ARG A 236 22.18 -3.22 25.59
CA ARG A 236 22.16 -4.36 26.50
C ARG A 236 21.64 -5.60 25.78
N ARG A 237 22.21 -6.77 26.10
CA ARG A 237 21.75 -8.04 25.52
C ARG A 237 20.35 -8.36 26.04
N LEU A 238 19.45 -8.68 25.11
CA LEU A 238 18.10 -9.15 25.43
C LEU A 238 18.15 -10.60 25.90
N ILE A 239 17.76 -10.86 27.16
CA ILE A 239 17.81 -12.17 27.83
C ILE A 239 16.58 -12.39 28.71
N GLY A 240 16.33 -13.64 29.09
CA GLY A 240 15.30 -14.01 30.06
C GLY A 240 13.89 -13.55 29.65
N PRO A 241 13.08 -13.04 30.60
CA PRO A 241 11.70 -12.59 30.34
C PRO A 241 11.61 -11.51 29.26
N ALA A 242 12.58 -10.58 29.19
CA ALA A 242 12.58 -9.52 28.18
C ALA A 242 12.72 -10.07 26.74
N LYS A 243 13.45 -11.18 26.57
CA LYS A 243 13.56 -11.88 25.27
C LYS A 243 12.24 -12.56 24.89
N GLN A 244 11.57 -13.18 25.86
CA GLN A 244 10.28 -13.85 25.66
C GLN A 244 9.20 -12.83 25.30
N LYS A 245 9.09 -11.71 26.04
CA LYS A 245 8.18 -10.60 25.74
C LYS A 245 8.33 -10.10 24.30
N ALA A 246 9.58 -9.88 23.86
CA ALA A 246 9.84 -9.41 22.50
C ALA A 246 9.45 -10.46 21.44
N LEU A 247 9.72 -11.74 21.68
CA LEU A 247 9.37 -12.82 20.74
C LEU A 247 7.86 -13.01 20.64
N MET A 248 7.14 -13.05 21.76
CA MET A 248 5.67 -13.14 21.79
C MET A 248 5.07 -12.00 20.98
N SER A 249 5.47 -10.75 21.24
CA SER A 249 4.91 -9.62 20.48
C SER A 249 5.25 -9.65 18.99
N ILE A 250 6.50 -9.97 18.61
CA ILE A 250 6.94 -9.91 17.21
C ILE A 250 6.42 -11.10 16.37
N ILE A 251 6.22 -12.26 16.98
CA ILE A 251 5.85 -13.50 16.28
C ILE A 251 4.37 -13.82 16.48
N GLU A 252 3.90 -13.86 17.72
CA GLU A 252 2.52 -14.22 18.07
C GLU A 252 1.58 -13.04 17.81
N ASP A 253 1.88 -11.85 18.35
CA ASP A 253 1.06 -10.63 18.13
C ASP A 253 1.32 -9.97 16.75
N ARG A 254 2.26 -10.53 15.97
CA ARG A 254 2.58 -10.14 14.58
C ARG A 254 2.91 -8.65 14.38
N ILE A 255 3.49 -7.99 15.38
CA ILE A 255 3.95 -6.60 15.23
C ILE A 255 5.34 -6.54 14.60
N SER A 256 5.64 -5.44 13.90
CA SER A 256 6.96 -5.24 13.30
C SER A 256 8.04 -5.02 14.38
N CYS A 257 9.29 -5.37 14.07
CA CYS A 257 10.42 -5.15 15.00
C CYS A 257 10.56 -3.66 15.38
N GLU A 258 10.33 -2.76 14.43
CA GLU A 258 10.34 -1.31 14.62
C GLU A 258 9.17 -0.86 15.51
N THR A 259 7.96 -1.35 15.27
CA THR A 259 6.78 -1.04 16.12
C THR A 259 6.96 -1.52 17.55
N PHE A 260 7.58 -2.69 17.77
CA PHE A 260 7.94 -3.14 19.13
C PHE A 260 8.91 -2.15 19.80
N ARG A 261 9.93 -1.66 19.07
CA ARG A 261 10.87 -0.66 19.60
C ARG A 261 10.18 0.66 19.92
N GLU A 262 9.31 1.13 19.03
CA GLU A 262 8.53 2.36 19.24
C GLU A 262 7.68 2.26 20.50
N ARG A 263 7.01 1.13 20.73
CA ARG A 263 6.23 0.89 21.96
C ARG A 263 7.10 0.91 23.22
N GLU A 264 8.26 0.27 23.21
CA GLU A 264 9.19 0.34 24.34
C GLU A 264 9.79 1.74 24.53
N ALA A 265 9.99 2.50 23.45
CA ALA A 265 10.40 3.90 23.52
C ALA A 265 9.31 4.78 24.17
N THR A 266 8.04 4.63 23.76
CA THR A 266 6.92 5.34 24.39
C THR A 266 6.77 5.00 25.87
N ARG A 267 7.09 3.76 26.26
CA ARG A 267 7.01 3.30 27.65
C ARG A 267 8.13 3.87 28.54
N LEU A 268 9.33 4.07 27.99
CA LEU A 268 10.55 4.32 28.77
C LEU A 268 11.16 5.71 28.59
N ILE A 269 10.88 6.42 27.49
CA ILE A 269 11.54 7.68 27.11
C ILE A 269 10.54 8.83 27.25
N LYS A 270 10.91 9.90 27.97
CA LYS A 270 10.18 11.17 27.97
C LYS A 270 10.78 12.15 26.95
N ILE A 271 10.02 13.17 26.55
CA ILE A 271 10.49 14.19 25.63
C ILE A 271 11.74 14.86 26.21
N GLY A 272 12.86 14.80 25.49
CA GLY A 272 14.16 15.33 25.93
C GLY A 272 15.12 14.28 26.50
N ASP A 273 14.65 13.07 26.84
CA ASP A 273 15.51 11.98 27.32
C ASP A 273 16.30 11.33 26.16
N PRO A 274 17.52 10.83 26.42
CA PRO A 274 18.26 10.07 25.43
C PRO A 274 17.74 8.63 25.26
N GLU A 275 18.14 7.93 24.18
CA GLU A 275 17.73 6.53 23.99
C GLU A 275 18.44 5.60 25.01
N PRO A 276 17.70 4.85 25.84
CA PRO A 276 18.28 3.96 26.83
C PRO A 276 19.02 2.77 26.22
N ALA A 277 19.99 2.24 26.96
CA ALA A 277 20.72 1.03 26.57
C ALA A 277 19.86 -0.25 26.62
N ILE A 278 18.73 -0.24 27.34
CA ILE A 278 17.82 -1.39 27.49
C ILE A 278 16.91 -1.61 26.28
N ILE A 279 16.67 -0.58 25.45
CA ILE A 279 15.90 -0.74 24.21
C ILE A 279 16.80 -1.43 23.16
N PRO A 280 16.39 -2.62 22.65
CA PRO A 280 17.19 -3.36 21.68
C PRO A 280 17.21 -2.65 20.32
N SER A 281 18.28 -2.87 19.55
CA SER A 281 18.35 -2.38 18.16
C SER A 281 17.43 -3.18 17.22
N GLY A 282 16.93 -2.54 16.16
CA GLY A 282 16.07 -3.19 15.17
C GLY A 282 16.73 -4.42 14.53
N ASN A 283 18.04 -4.34 14.25
CA ASN A 283 18.79 -5.48 13.72
C ASN A 283 18.84 -6.67 14.71
N SER A 284 19.02 -6.41 16.01
CA SER A 284 19.02 -7.46 17.03
C SER A 284 17.68 -8.18 17.11
N LEU A 285 16.57 -7.44 17.02
CA LEU A 285 15.22 -8.00 16.98
C LEU A 285 14.97 -8.81 15.71
N ARG A 286 15.41 -8.34 14.53
CA ARG A 286 15.32 -9.09 13.27
C ARG A 286 16.11 -10.39 13.31
N LEU A 287 17.34 -10.37 13.83
CA LEU A 287 18.15 -11.58 14.03
C LEU A 287 17.51 -12.54 15.03
N LEU A 288 16.94 -12.02 16.11
CA LEU A 288 16.21 -12.82 17.10
C LEU A 288 14.99 -13.51 16.48
N LYS A 289 14.16 -12.76 15.74
CA LYS A 289 13.01 -13.29 14.99
C LYS A 289 13.45 -14.37 14.01
N SER A 290 14.48 -14.09 13.21
CA SER A 290 15.02 -15.02 12.21
C SER A 290 15.48 -16.34 12.86
N ARG A 291 16.26 -16.27 13.95
CA ARG A 291 16.71 -17.46 14.68
C ARG A 291 15.55 -18.27 15.26
N GLN A 292 14.52 -17.60 15.79
CA GLN A 292 13.35 -18.29 16.32
C GLN A 292 12.57 -19.00 15.20
N ILE A 293 12.36 -18.35 14.05
CA ILE A 293 11.71 -18.97 12.89
C ILE A 293 12.53 -20.15 12.36
N SER A 294 13.86 -20.01 12.26
CA SER A 294 14.73 -21.11 11.82
C SER A 294 14.71 -22.30 12.78
N ALA A 295 14.56 -22.07 14.09
CA ALA A 295 14.47 -23.14 15.07
C ALA A 295 13.20 -24.01 14.94
N TYR A 296 12.15 -23.50 14.29
CA TYR A 296 10.91 -24.23 14.01
C TYR A 296 10.88 -24.89 12.62
N ARG A 297 11.93 -24.77 11.81
CA ARG A 297 11.99 -25.45 10.51
C ARG A 297 12.21 -26.95 10.71
N ARG A 298 11.53 -27.78 9.90
CA ARG A 298 11.74 -29.24 9.92
C ARG A 298 13.16 -29.60 9.50
N HIS A 299 13.74 -28.83 8.57
CA HIS A 299 15.10 -29.04 8.07
C HIS A 299 15.67 -27.76 7.44
N GLU A 300 17.01 -27.66 7.31
CA GLU A 300 17.66 -26.50 6.65
C GLU A 300 17.48 -26.53 5.13
N ASN A 301 17.53 -27.72 4.52
CA ASN A 301 17.25 -27.95 3.11
C ASN A 301 15.73 -28.08 2.87
N THR A 302 15.20 -27.25 1.96
CA THR A 302 13.77 -27.17 1.63
C THR A 302 13.21 -28.46 1.05
N LEU A 303 13.94 -29.19 0.20
CA LEU A 303 13.46 -30.45 -0.39
C LEU A 303 13.33 -31.56 0.65
N THR A 304 14.29 -31.62 1.57
CA THR A 304 14.19 -32.50 2.74
C THR A 304 13.00 -32.11 3.61
N CYS A 305 12.76 -30.80 3.81
CA CYS A 305 11.59 -30.33 4.55
C CYS A 305 10.27 -30.76 3.89
N LEU A 306 10.13 -30.63 2.57
CA LEU A 306 8.95 -31.13 1.84
C LEU A 306 8.78 -32.64 1.95
N SER A 307 9.88 -33.39 1.89
CA SER A 307 9.86 -34.84 2.02
C SER A 307 9.41 -35.30 3.41
N LEU A 308 9.75 -34.54 4.46
CA LEU A 308 9.24 -34.74 5.81
C LEU A 308 7.78 -34.33 5.92
N MET A 309 7.42 -33.16 5.39
CA MET A 309 6.06 -32.63 5.37
C MET A 309 5.08 -33.61 4.70
N LYS A 310 5.44 -34.20 3.56
CA LYS A 310 4.61 -35.23 2.86
C LYS A 310 4.35 -36.48 3.71
N LYS A 311 5.13 -36.76 4.76
CA LYS A 311 4.92 -37.90 5.65
C LYS A 311 4.03 -37.57 6.86
N GLU A 312 3.69 -36.31 7.09
CA GLU A 312 2.85 -35.88 8.20
C GLU A 312 1.37 -36.07 7.86
N ASN A 313 0.57 -36.46 8.85
CA ASN A 313 -0.88 -36.71 8.68
C ASN A 313 -1.65 -35.50 8.13
N ASP A 314 -1.15 -34.29 8.35
CA ASP A 314 -1.80 -33.07 7.86
C ASP A 314 -1.59 -32.85 6.35
N PHE A 315 -0.63 -33.53 5.72
CA PHE A 315 -0.21 -33.26 4.34
C PHE A 315 -0.05 -34.51 3.46
N ASN A 316 0.06 -35.71 4.05
CA ASN A 316 0.25 -36.97 3.33
C ASN A 316 -0.80 -37.24 2.24
N ASP A 317 -2.06 -36.91 2.52
CA ASP A 317 -3.20 -37.10 1.60
C ASP A 317 -3.47 -35.85 0.74
N VAL A 318 -2.61 -34.82 0.84
CA VAL A 318 -2.76 -33.56 0.12
C VAL A 318 -1.63 -33.32 -0.87
N ILE A 319 -0.38 -33.59 -0.48
CA ILE A 319 0.81 -33.42 -1.33
C ILE A 319 1.06 -34.73 -2.09
N HIS A 320 0.70 -34.74 -3.37
CA HIS A 320 0.72 -35.97 -4.16
C HIS A 320 2.08 -36.22 -4.80
N ASP A 321 2.70 -35.20 -5.38
CA ASP A 321 3.93 -35.36 -6.13
C ASP A 321 4.91 -34.18 -5.98
N ILE A 322 6.21 -34.49 -6.01
CA ILE A 322 7.30 -33.54 -5.86
C ILE A 322 8.38 -33.85 -6.90
N GLY A 323 8.57 -32.94 -7.84
CA GLY A 323 9.67 -32.97 -8.81
C GLY A 323 10.90 -32.24 -8.29
N TYR A 324 12.08 -32.74 -8.64
CA TYR A 324 13.35 -32.14 -8.22
C TYR A 324 13.92 -31.18 -9.28
N ASP A 325 14.02 -31.62 -10.54
CA ASP A 325 14.59 -30.83 -11.65
C ASP A 325 13.94 -31.21 -13.01
N PRO A 326 13.04 -30.37 -13.57
CA PRO A 326 12.55 -29.14 -12.98
C PRO A 326 11.74 -29.39 -11.70
N PHE A 327 11.83 -28.43 -10.78
CA PHE A 327 11.14 -28.46 -9.50
C PHE A 327 9.64 -28.21 -9.66
N PHE A 328 8.83 -29.08 -9.07
CA PHE A 328 7.39 -28.86 -8.92
C PHE A 328 6.82 -29.52 -7.65
N VAL A 329 5.66 -29.07 -7.19
CA VAL A 329 4.86 -29.69 -6.13
C VAL A 329 3.40 -29.67 -6.56
N GLN A 330 2.76 -30.83 -6.64
CA GLN A 330 1.34 -30.97 -6.97
C GLN A 330 0.55 -31.33 -5.71
N TYR A 331 -0.53 -30.60 -5.44
CA TYR A 331 -1.30 -30.79 -4.22
C TYR A 331 -2.78 -30.42 -4.36
N HIS A 332 -3.63 -31.24 -3.74
CA HIS A 332 -5.08 -31.05 -3.60
C HIS A 332 -5.60 -32.02 -2.54
N SER A 333 -6.68 -31.67 -1.84
CA SER A 333 -7.29 -32.54 -0.83
C SER A 333 -8.46 -33.36 -1.39
N SER A 334 -8.77 -34.48 -0.74
CA SER A 334 -9.92 -35.33 -1.08
C SER A 334 -11.27 -34.58 -1.02
N GLU A 335 -11.40 -33.60 -0.12
CA GLU A 335 -12.58 -32.74 -0.06
C GLU A 335 -12.74 -31.90 -1.33
N GLN A 336 -11.65 -31.35 -1.89
CA GLN A 336 -11.70 -30.59 -3.14
C GLN A 336 -12.18 -31.46 -4.30
N ILE A 337 -11.72 -32.72 -4.37
CA ILE A 337 -12.15 -33.72 -5.36
C ILE A 337 -13.66 -33.99 -5.22
N ASN A 338 -14.14 -34.24 -4.00
CA ASN A 338 -15.55 -34.54 -3.74
C ASN A 338 -16.47 -33.34 -4.05
N ILE A 339 -16.04 -32.12 -3.72
CA ILE A 339 -16.79 -30.90 -4.05
C ILE A 339 -16.90 -30.74 -5.56
N TYR A 340 -15.82 -30.99 -6.30
CA TYR A 340 -15.84 -30.90 -7.75
C TYR A 340 -16.76 -31.94 -8.40
N ARG A 341 -16.70 -33.20 -7.95
CA ARG A 341 -17.63 -34.25 -8.40
C ARG A 341 -19.09 -33.85 -8.17
N SER A 342 -19.41 -33.36 -6.97
CA SER A 342 -20.77 -32.88 -6.65
C SER A 342 -21.20 -31.72 -7.55
N TYR A 343 -20.30 -30.76 -7.80
CA TYR A 343 -20.55 -29.65 -8.73
C TYR A 343 -20.84 -30.13 -10.16
N CYS A 344 -20.09 -31.13 -10.64
CA CYS A 344 -20.32 -31.71 -11.97
C CYS A 344 -21.65 -32.47 -12.07
N CYS A 345 -22.14 -33.08 -10.99
CA CYS A 345 -23.45 -33.72 -10.97
C CYS A 345 -24.61 -32.71 -11.04
N THR A 346 -24.46 -31.52 -10.45
CA THR A 346 -25.52 -30.50 -10.42
C THR A 346 -25.47 -29.52 -11.60
N THR A 347 -24.36 -29.47 -12.33
CA THR A 347 -24.13 -28.47 -13.39
C THR A 347 -24.05 -29.12 -14.76
N LYS A 348 -24.97 -28.75 -15.67
CA LYS A 348 -25.02 -29.30 -17.05
C LYS A 348 -23.70 -29.11 -17.82
N CYS A 349 -23.05 -27.96 -17.64
CA CYS A 349 -21.79 -27.58 -18.28
C CYS A 349 -20.74 -27.13 -17.24
N PRO A 350 -19.98 -28.06 -16.64
CA PRO A 350 -18.96 -27.73 -15.65
C PRO A 350 -17.86 -26.84 -16.26
N LYS A 351 -17.63 -25.68 -15.64
CA LYS A 351 -16.65 -24.67 -16.07
C LYS A 351 -15.44 -24.65 -15.13
N LEU A 352 -14.24 -24.75 -15.69
CA LEU A 352 -12.97 -24.67 -14.97
C LEU A 352 -12.19 -23.43 -15.41
N VAL A 353 -11.54 -22.75 -14.46
CA VAL A 353 -10.66 -21.60 -14.73
C VAL A 353 -9.27 -21.95 -14.23
N ILE A 354 -8.25 -21.76 -15.06
CA ILE A 354 -6.86 -22.09 -14.74
C ILE A 354 -5.97 -20.88 -15.02
N ASP A 355 -5.19 -20.49 -14.02
CA ASP A 355 -4.22 -19.39 -14.15
C ASP A 355 -3.05 -19.59 -13.17
N ALA A 356 -1.99 -18.78 -13.30
CA ALA A 356 -0.78 -18.88 -12.51
C ALA A 356 -0.24 -17.53 -11.99
N THR A 357 0.38 -17.54 -10.80
CA THR A 357 1.01 -16.34 -10.22
C THR A 357 2.40 -16.62 -9.62
N GLY A 358 3.38 -15.76 -9.92
CA GLY A 358 4.78 -15.91 -9.49
C GLY A 358 5.22 -15.12 -8.26
N SER A 359 4.28 -14.45 -7.57
CA SER A 359 4.62 -13.45 -6.52
C SER A 359 4.54 -13.98 -5.08
N LEU A 360 4.31 -15.27 -4.89
CA LEU A 360 3.98 -15.87 -3.59
C LEU A 360 5.16 -16.57 -2.91
N VAL A 361 5.99 -17.28 -3.68
CA VAL A 361 7.03 -18.17 -3.16
C VAL A 361 8.41 -17.71 -3.63
N LYS A 362 9.37 -17.66 -2.71
CA LYS A 362 10.78 -17.33 -3.00
C LYS A 362 11.47 -18.51 -3.67
N SER A 363 12.35 -18.22 -4.61
CA SER A 363 13.30 -19.21 -5.12
C SER A 363 14.21 -19.71 -4.00
N PHE A 364 14.55 -21.00 -4.05
CA PHE A 364 15.41 -21.66 -3.08
C PHE A 364 16.52 -22.45 -3.80
N LYS A 365 17.51 -22.92 -3.04
CA LYS A 365 18.62 -23.71 -3.58
C LYS A 365 18.23 -25.19 -3.65
N LYS A 366 18.33 -25.82 -4.83
CA LYS A 366 18.10 -27.26 -5.03
C LYS A 366 19.30 -28.07 -4.52
N ASN A 367 20.47 -27.73 -5.06
CA ASN A 367 21.79 -28.15 -4.61
C ASN A 367 22.55 -26.95 -4.06
N ASN A 368 23.61 -27.15 -3.28
CA ASN A 368 24.35 -26.05 -2.62
C ASN A 368 24.83 -24.92 -3.57
N SER A 369 24.83 -25.14 -4.90
CA SER A 369 25.08 -24.19 -5.98
C SER A 369 23.82 -23.61 -6.66
N ASP A 370 22.88 -24.46 -7.14
CA ASP A 370 21.86 -24.04 -8.11
C ASP A 370 20.54 -23.62 -7.46
N LYS A 371 20.02 -22.45 -7.87
CA LYS A 371 18.72 -21.92 -7.44
C LYS A 371 17.61 -22.33 -8.40
N THR A 372 16.40 -22.49 -7.88
CA THR A 372 15.21 -22.61 -8.72
C THR A 372 14.99 -21.34 -9.54
N LYS A 373 14.36 -21.49 -10.73
CA LYS A 373 13.78 -20.37 -11.46
C LYS A 373 12.61 -19.77 -10.65
N SER A 374 11.96 -18.74 -11.22
CA SER A 374 10.75 -18.16 -10.63
C SER A 374 9.69 -19.24 -10.45
N LEU A 375 9.18 -19.38 -9.22
CA LEU A 375 8.17 -20.38 -8.87
C LEU A 375 6.78 -19.81 -9.11
N LEU A 376 6.03 -20.44 -10.03
CA LEU A 376 4.66 -20.10 -10.35
C LEU A 376 3.72 -21.01 -9.57
N LEU A 377 2.74 -20.44 -8.87
CA LEU A 377 1.59 -21.15 -8.36
C LEU A 377 0.51 -21.19 -9.45
N TYR A 378 0.26 -22.37 -10.00
CA TYR A 378 -0.90 -22.68 -10.83
C TYR A 378 -2.07 -23.06 -9.94
N GLU A 379 -3.24 -22.47 -10.22
CA GLU A 379 -4.49 -22.74 -9.53
C GLU A 379 -5.57 -23.11 -10.54
N ALA A 380 -6.19 -24.28 -10.36
CA ALA A 380 -7.40 -24.68 -11.06
C ALA A 380 -8.60 -24.44 -10.14
N LEU A 381 -9.57 -23.66 -10.59
CA LEU A 381 -10.66 -23.15 -9.77
C LEU A 381 -11.99 -23.17 -10.52
N VAL A 382 -13.06 -23.39 -9.78
CA VAL A 382 -14.44 -23.31 -10.27
C VAL A 382 -15.12 -22.09 -9.65
N TYR A 383 -15.88 -21.36 -10.47
CA TYR A 383 -16.87 -20.40 -10.00
C TYR A 383 -18.27 -20.96 -10.22
N ASP A 384 -18.95 -21.29 -9.13
CA ASP A 384 -20.32 -21.77 -9.13
C ASP A 384 -21.27 -20.56 -9.17
N ALA A 385 -21.80 -20.28 -10.35
CA ALA A 385 -22.69 -19.13 -10.57
C ALA A 385 -24.02 -19.25 -9.82
N GLN A 386 -24.54 -20.47 -9.63
CA GLN A 386 -25.79 -20.71 -8.90
C GLN A 386 -25.62 -20.38 -7.42
N LYS A 387 -24.51 -20.85 -6.83
CA LYS A 387 -24.18 -20.59 -5.41
C LYS A 387 -23.44 -19.28 -5.17
N LYS A 388 -23.06 -18.55 -6.23
CA LYS A 388 -22.25 -17.32 -6.21
C LYS A 388 -20.96 -17.49 -5.39
N GLN A 389 -20.30 -18.63 -5.51
CA GLN A 389 -19.12 -18.98 -4.73
C GLN A 389 -18.05 -19.64 -5.60
N ASN A 390 -16.77 -19.32 -5.35
CA ASN A 390 -15.65 -20.02 -5.95
C ASN A 390 -15.04 -21.08 -5.02
N PHE A 391 -14.37 -22.06 -5.61
CA PHE A 391 -13.56 -23.04 -4.88
C PHE A 391 -12.45 -23.59 -5.77
N THR A 392 -11.28 -23.75 -5.18
CA THR A 392 -10.11 -24.34 -5.82
C THR A 392 -10.25 -25.86 -5.88
N VAL A 393 -9.92 -26.47 -7.02
CA VAL A 393 -9.99 -27.92 -7.23
C VAL A 393 -8.64 -28.60 -7.25
N SER A 394 -7.59 -27.89 -7.68
CA SER A 394 -6.22 -28.40 -7.72
C SER A 394 -5.20 -27.29 -7.78
N ASN A 395 -3.98 -27.55 -7.30
CA ASN A 395 -2.87 -26.60 -7.34
C ASN A 395 -1.56 -27.28 -7.75
N MET A 396 -0.69 -26.50 -8.38
CA MET A 396 0.70 -26.88 -8.62
C MET A 396 1.62 -25.68 -8.39
N ILE A 397 2.73 -25.87 -7.69
CA ILE A 397 3.84 -24.92 -7.70
C ILE A 397 4.91 -25.49 -8.63
N SER A 398 5.35 -24.74 -9.64
CA SER A 398 6.36 -25.22 -10.59
C SER A 398 7.30 -24.11 -11.00
N GLU A 399 8.57 -24.45 -11.23
CA GLU A 399 9.53 -23.57 -11.89
C GLU A 399 9.53 -23.70 -13.42
N ALA A 400 8.91 -24.78 -13.93
CA ALA A 400 8.72 -25.02 -15.35
C ALA A 400 7.36 -24.49 -15.82
N HIS A 401 7.37 -23.87 -17.00
CA HIS A 401 6.19 -23.38 -17.72
C HIS A 401 6.18 -23.99 -19.13
N SER A 402 6.03 -25.30 -19.22
CA SER A 402 5.84 -26.00 -20.50
C SER A 402 4.51 -26.76 -20.52
N ASN A 403 4.03 -27.06 -21.73
CA ASN A 403 2.81 -27.86 -21.93
C ASN A 403 2.91 -29.25 -21.29
N ILE A 404 4.10 -29.86 -21.23
CA ILE A 404 4.31 -31.20 -20.70
C ILE A 404 4.11 -31.24 -19.17
N GLU A 405 4.72 -30.32 -18.41
CA GLU A 405 4.55 -30.35 -16.95
C GLU A 405 3.13 -29.95 -16.53
N ILE A 406 2.53 -28.98 -17.23
CA ILE A 406 1.15 -28.56 -16.98
C ILE A 406 0.18 -29.70 -17.33
N SER A 407 0.33 -30.38 -18.47
CA SER A 407 -0.52 -31.51 -18.83
C SER A 407 -0.38 -32.67 -17.86
N ASN A 408 0.85 -32.98 -17.43
CA ASN A 408 1.09 -34.01 -16.40
C ASN A 408 0.37 -33.71 -15.08
N TRP A 409 0.30 -32.44 -14.66
CA TRP A 409 -0.48 -32.04 -13.50
C TRP A 409 -1.98 -32.24 -13.69
N LEU A 410 -2.54 -31.79 -14.81
CA LEU A 410 -3.97 -31.91 -15.11
C LEU A 410 -4.39 -33.38 -15.29
N LEU A 411 -3.58 -34.20 -15.97
CA LEU A 411 -3.83 -35.65 -16.14
C LEU A 411 -3.79 -36.39 -14.80
N LYS A 412 -2.85 -36.05 -13.90
CA LYS A 412 -2.81 -36.64 -12.55
C LYS A 412 -4.03 -36.26 -11.73
N TRP A 413 -4.52 -35.04 -11.87
CA TRP A 413 -5.77 -34.63 -11.26
C TRP A 413 -6.97 -35.39 -11.85
N LEU A 414 -7.05 -35.58 -13.17
CA LEU A 414 -8.08 -36.42 -13.81
C LEU A 414 -8.06 -37.88 -13.35
N ARG A 415 -6.86 -38.44 -13.08
CA ARG A 415 -6.70 -39.79 -12.52
C ARG A 415 -7.30 -39.96 -11.12
N CYS A 416 -7.67 -38.86 -10.45
CA CYS A 416 -8.44 -38.90 -9.21
C CYS A 416 -9.93 -39.15 -9.47
N ASP A 417 -10.30 -39.71 -10.63
CA ASP A 417 -11.67 -40.06 -11.03
C ASP A 417 -12.64 -38.88 -10.88
N VAL A 418 -12.26 -37.75 -11.47
CA VAL A 418 -13.09 -36.54 -11.56
C VAL A 418 -13.69 -36.42 -12.96
N PRO A 419 -14.94 -35.96 -13.10
CA PRO A 419 -15.53 -35.71 -14.42
C PRO A 419 -14.74 -34.66 -15.19
N GLN A 420 -14.51 -34.89 -16.48
CA GLN A 420 -13.80 -33.92 -17.34
C GLN A 420 -14.62 -32.61 -17.47
N PRO A 421 -13.98 -31.43 -17.40
CA PRO A 421 -14.68 -30.16 -17.60
C PRO A 421 -15.20 -30.05 -19.03
N LYS A 422 -16.38 -29.42 -19.21
CA LYS A 422 -16.94 -29.13 -20.54
C LYS A 422 -16.53 -27.77 -21.09
N HIS A 423 -16.04 -26.88 -20.23
CA HIS A 423 -15.60 -25.53 -20.58
C HIS A 423 -14.40 -25.16 -19.71
N THR A 424 -13.30 -24.73 -20.31
CA THR A 424 -12.12 -24.25 -19.58
C THR A 424 -11.70 -22.87 -20.05
N VAL A 425 -11.35 -21.99 -19.10
CA VAL A 425 -10.86 -20.62 -19.36
C VAL A 425 -9.46 -20.44 -18.77
N CYS A 426 -8.53 -19.90 -19.54
CA CYS A 426 -7.21 -19.52 -19.05
C CYS A 426 -6.70 -18.24 -19.73
N ASP A 427 -5.56 -17.72 -19.31
CA ASP A 427 -4.89 -16.64 -20.03
C ASP A 427 -4.29 -17.14 -21.36
N GLN A 428 -3.77 -16.23 -22.19
CA GLN A 428 -3.25 -16.55 -23.53
C GLN A 428 -1.85 -17.22 -23.52
N SER A 429 -1.54 -18.02 -22.49
CA SER A 429 -0.31 -18.82 -22.46
C SER A 429 -0.48 -20.03 -23.37
N LEU A 430 0.36 -20.16 -24.41
CA LEU A 430 0.34 -21.33 -25.28
C LEU A 430 0.64 -22.63 -24.55
N ALA A 431 1.45 -22.58 -23.48
CA ALA A 431 1.73 -23.74 -22.66
C ALA A 431 0.47 -24.22 -21.92
N LEU A 432 -0.30 -23.29 -21.34
CA LEU A 432 -1.59 -23.60 -20.71
C LEU A 432 -2.61 -24.11 -21.74
N LEU A 433 -2.79 -23.38 -22.86
CA LEU A 433 -3.74 -23.74 -23.91
C LEU A 433 -3.45 -25.13 -24.48
N SER A 434 -2.19 -25.41 -24.80
CA SER A 434 -1.77 -26.72 -25.34
C SER A 434 -1.98 -27.83 -24.33
N ALA A 435 -1.65 -27.61 -23.05
CA ALA A 435 -1.87 -28.61 -22.00
C ALA A 435 -3.38 -28.88 -21.76
N ILE A 436 -4.21 -27.83 -21.77
CA ILE A 436 -5.66 -27.93 -21.60
C ILE A 436 -6.28 -28.71 -22.76
N VAL A 437 -5.90 -28.41 -24.00
CA VAL A 437 -6.37 -29.15 -25.18
C VAL A 437 -6.01 -30.64 -25.06
N GLN A 438 -4.75 -30.94 -24.74
CA GLN A 438 -4.28 -32.32 -24.58
C GLN A 438 -4.99 -33.10 -23.47
N CYS A 439 -5.39 -32.43 -22.38
CA CYS A 439 -5.99 -33.10 -21.22
C CYS A 439 -7.52 -33.18 -21.29
N PHE A 440 -8.17 -32.13 -21.81
CA PHE A 440 -9.62 -31.95 -21.70
C PHE A 440 -10.37 -32.15 -23.02
N THR A 441 -9.67 -32.34 -24.13
CA THR A 441 -10.31 -32.62 -25.43
C THR A 441 -9.86 -33.97 -25.99
N GLN A 442 -10.42 -34.37 -27.12
CA GLN A 442 -10.01 -35.56 -27.87
C GLN A 442 -8.75 -35.34 -28.75
N TYR A 443 -8.20 -34.12 -28.77
CA TYR A 443 -7.11 -33.74 -29.66
C TYR A 443 -5.74 -33.77 -28.97
N SER A 444 -4.73 -34.25 -29.70
CA SER A 444 -3.34 -34.36 -29.23
C SER A 444 -2.57 -33.05 -29.20
N SER A 445 -3.04 -32.03 -29.92
CA SER A 445 -2.36 -30.75 -30.02
C SER A 445 -3.32 -29.59 -30.16
N LEU A 446 -2.86 -28.39 -29.78
CA LEU A 446 -3.59 -27.15 -30.01
C LEU A 446 -3.82 -26.92 -31.52
N HIS A 447 -2.88 -27.36 -32.37
CA HIS A 447 -3.02 -27.29 -33.81
C HIS A 447 -4.25 -28.07 -34.29
N ASP A 448 -4.35 -29.36 -33.95
CA ASP A 448 -5.47 -30.22 -34.36
C ASP A 448 -6.82 -29.64 -33.90
N TYR A 449 -6.85 -29.12 -32.67
CA TYR A 449 -8.04 -28.45 -32.12
C TYR A 449 -8.45 -27.24 -32.97
N LEU A 450 -7.51 -26.37 -33.34
CA LEU A 450 -7.78 -25.18 -34.14
C LEU A 450 -8.21 -25.55 -35.58
N THR A 451 -7.57 -26.56 -36.18
CA THR A 451 -7.91 -27.05 -37.52
C THR A 451 -9.34 -27.58 -37.57
N VAL A 452 -9.74 -28.41 -36.61
CA VAL A 452 -11.12 -28.91 -36.56
C VAL A 452 -12.11 -27.79 -36.26
N CYS A 453 -11.78 -26.84 -35.39
CA CYS A 453 -12.63 -25.66 -35.19
C CYS A 453 -12.82 -24.87 -36.49
N ALA A 454 -11.80 -24.76 -37.34
CA ALA A 454 -11.92 -24.09 -38.64
C ALA A 454 -12.83 -24.86 -39.61
N GLU A 455 -12.74 -26.20 -39.63
CA GLU A 455 -13.61 -27.04 -40.45
C GLU A 455 -15.08 -26.95 -40.02
N LEU A 456 -15.34 -26.94 -38.70
CA LEU A 456 -16.69 -26.81 -38.15
C LEU A 456 -17.36 -25.47 -38.46
N LEU A 457 -16.59 -24.44 -38.80
CA LEU A 457 -17.10 -23.12 -39.16
C LEU A 457 -17.34 -22.93 -40.66
N LYS A 458 -16.93 -23.90 -41.52
CA LYS A 458 -17.19 -23.82 -42.96
C LYS A 458 -18.66 -24.10 -43.27
N GLU A 459 -19.27 -23.25 -44.08
CA GLU A 459 -20.67 -23.42 -44.52
C GLU A 459 -20.85 -24.71 -45.34
N GLY A 460 -21.97 -25.41 -45.14
CA GLY A 460 -22.35 -26.58 -45.94
C GLY A 460 -21.89 -27.95 -45.41
N ILE A 461 -21.18 -28.01 -44.28
CA ILE A 461 -20.80 -29.28 -43.64
C ILE A 461 -21.84 -29.67 -42.58
N ALA A 462 -22.40 -30.87 -42.67
CA ALA A 462 -23.24 -31.42 -41.60
C ALA A 462 -22.37 -31.65 -40.35
N VAL A 463 -22.60 -30.85 -39.30
CA VAL A 463 -21.84 -30.95 -38.04
C VAL A 463 -22.19 -32.28 -37.35
N ASP A 464 -21.29 -33.25 -37.44
CA ASP A 464 -21.36 -34.47 -36.64
C ASP A 464 -20.87 -34.15 -35.22
N SER A 465 -21.73 -34.41 -34.23
CA SER A 465 -21.45 -34.21 -32.80
C SER A 465 -20.12 -34.82 -32.32
N ARG A 466 -19.60 -35.85 -32.99
CA ARG A 466 -18.31 -36.48 -32.67
C ARG A 466 -17.10 -35.60 -32.95
N TRP A 467 -17.23 -34.62 -33.85
CA TRP A 467 -16.17 -33.70 -34.24
C TRP A 467 -16.13 -32.46 -33.35
N ILE A 468 -17.19 -32.19 -32.60
CA ILE A 468 -17.22 -31.09 -31.64
C ILE A 468 -16.24 -31.43 -30.50
N PRO A 469 -15.30 -30.53 -30.15
CA PRO A 469 -14.39 -30.79 -29.04
C PRO A 469 -15.14 -31.07 -27.73
N LYS A 470 -14.69 -32.08 -26.97
CA LYS A 470 -15.33 -32.48 -25.69
C LYS A 470 -15.31 -31.37 -24.62
N CYS A 471 -14.32 -30.49 -24.69
CA CYS A 471 -14.20 -29.32 -23.84
C CYS A 471 -14.04 -28.06 -24.70
N PHE A 472 -14.84 -27.05 -24.39
CA PHE A 472 -14.72 -25.73 -25.01
C PHE A 472 -13.57 -24.96 -24.34
N VAL A 473 -12.46 -24.77 -25.05
CA VAL A 473 -11.28 -24.04 -24.55
C VAL A 473 -11.39 -22.57 -24.90
N ARG A 474 -11.21 -21.69 -23.91
CA ARG A 474 -11.39 -20.24 -24.02
C ARG A 474 -10.25 -19.46 -23.39
N VAL A 475 -9.95 -18.30 -23.95
CA VAL A 475 -9.02 -17.32 -23.38
C VAL A 475 -9.77 -16.29 -22.54
N ASP A 476 -9.15 -15.79 -21.46
CA ASP A 476 -9.66 -14.65 -20.71
C ASP A 476 -9.70 -13.40 -21.60
N VAL A 477 -10.91 -12.91 -21.87
CA VAL A 477 -11.14 -11.74 -22.72
C VAL A 477 -10.50 -10.49 -22.12
N ALA A 478 -10.53 -10.36 -20.79
CA ALA A 478 -9.92 -9.24 -20.09
C ALA A 478 -8.40 -9.19 -20.34
N HIS A 479 -7.71 -10.32 -20.17
CA HIS A 479 -6.29 -10.44 -20.49
C HIS A 479 -6.00 -10.15 -21.97
N PHE A 480 -6.80 -10.68 -22.90
CA PHE A 480 -6.61 -10.42 -24.34
C PHE A 480 -6.77 -8.94 -24.70
N VAL A 481 -7.81 -8.25 -24.20
CA VAL A 481 -7.95 -6.82 -24.54
C VAL A 481 -6.87 -5.97 -23.86
N LYS A 482 -6.40 -6.37 -22.68
CA LYS A 482 -5.21 -5.74 -22.07
C LYS A 482 -4.02 -5.80 -23.01
N LEU A 483 -3.80 -6.94 -23.64
CA LEU A 483 -2.75 -7.14 -24.64
C LEU A 483 -3.01 -6.26 -25.88
N ALA A 484 -4.22 -6.31 -26.46
CA ALA A 484 -4.56 -5.53 -27.65
C ALA A 484 -4.40 -4.01 -27.44
N SER A 485 -4.77 -3.50 -26.27
CA SER A 485 -4.62 -2.07 -25.92
C SER A 485 -3.16 -1.58 -25.87
N LYS A 486 -2.21 -2.52 -25.79
CA LYS A 486 -0.77 -2.29 -25.63
C LYS A 486 0.05 -2.50 -26.90
N TRP A 487 -0.54 -2.92 -28.02
CA TRP A 487 0.17 -3.05 -29.31
C TRP A 487 0.93 -1.76 -29.65
N ILE A 488 2.24 -1.87 -29.91
CA ILE A 488 3.12 -0.70 -30.13
C ILE A 488 2.58 0.26 -31.21
N PRO A 489 2.14 -0.20 -32.40
CA PRO A 489 1.71 0.72 -33.47
C PRO A 489 0.50 1.58 -33.10
N LEU A 490 -0.32 1.16 -32.13
CA LEU A 490 -1.44 1.96 -31.61
C LEU A 490 -0.99 3.25 -30.90
N LYS A 491 0.31 3.44 -30.64
CA LYS A 491 0.86 4.70 -30.10
C LYS A 491 0.90 5.81 -31.15
N ASN A 492 0.99 5.46 -32.43
CA ASN A 492 1.22 6.40 -33.53
C ASN A 492 -0.09 6.92 -34.15
N ILE A 493 -1.22 6.28 -33.84
CA ILE A 493 -2.55 6.72 -34.29
C ILE A 493 -3.22 7.63 -33.27
N THR A 494 -4.15 8.48 -33.73
CA THR A 494 -4.85 9.42 -32.84
C THR A 494 -5.65 8.69 -31.75
N ARG A 495 -5.90 9.36 -30.62
CA ARG A 495 -6.68 8.79 -29.51
C ARG A 495 -8.07 8.30 -29.95
N LEU A 496 -8.71 9.02 -30.87
CA LEU A 496 -10.04 8.67 -31.42
C LEU A 496 -9.94 7.48 -32.39
N ALA A 497 -8.93 7.44 -33.25
CA ALA A 497 -8.68 6.28 -34.11
C ALA A 497 -8.39 5.03 -33.28
N LYS A 498 -7.53 5.14 -32.25
CA LYS A 498 -7.27 4.08 -31.28
C LYS A 498 -8.54 3.60 -30.58
N GLU A 499 -9.42 4.53 -30.23
CA GLU A 499 -10.71 4.21 -29.62
C GLU A 499 -11.59 3.36 -30.53
N MET A 500 -11.71 3.74 -31.80
CA MET A 500 -12.45 2.94 -32.78
C MET A 500 -11.81 1.58 -33.04
N VAL A 501 -10.48 1.49 -33.17
CA VAL A 501 -9.79 0.20 -33.35
C VAL A 501 -10.07 -0.75 -32.18
N LEU A 502 -9.95 -0.30 -30.93
CA LEU A 502 -10.23 -1.14 -29.76
C LEU A 502 -11.70 -1.51 -29.63
N ARG A 503 -12.63 -0.63 -30.06
CA ARG A 503 -14.06 -0.93 -30.15
C ARG A 503 -14.33 -1.99 -31.22
N THR A 504 -13.69 -1.92 -32.37
CA THR A 504 -13.80 -2.94 -33.42
C THR A 504 -13.23 -4.28 -32.96
N VAL A 505 -12.08 -4.31 -32.28
CA VAL A 505 -11.53 -5.54 -31.65
C VAL A 505 -12.52 -6.14 -30.65
N SER A 506 -13.28 -5.29 -29.95
CA SER A 506 -14.31 -5.71 -29.01
C SER A 506 -15.55 -6.29 -29.69
N LEU A 507 -15.98 -5.71 -30.81
CA LEU A 507 -17.04 -6.26 -31.65
C LEU A 507 -16.63 -7.60 -32.26
N LEU A 508 -15.38 -7.67 -32.72
CA LEU A 508 -14.75 -8.90 -33.16
C LEU A 508 -14.93 -9.98 -32.08
N ILE A 509 -14.43 -9.81 -30.85
CA ILE A 509 -14.58 -10.79 -29.74
C ILE A 509 -16.03 -11.31 -29.58
N LYS A 510 -17.03 -10.44 -29.75
CA LYS A 510 -18.46 -10.78 -29.60
C LYS A 510 -19.07 -11.51 -30.78
N SER A 511 -18.46 -11.41 -31.96
CA SER A 511 -19.06 -11.89 -33.19
C SER A 511 -19.25 -13.42 -33.14
N LYS A 512 -20.45 -13.84 -33.54
CA LYS A 512 -20.87 -15.25 -33.62
C LYS A 512 -20.87 -15.77 -35.05
N SER A 513 -20.44 -14.95 -36.01
CA SER A 513 -20.49 -15.24 -37.44
C SER A 513 -19.16 -14.90 -38.11
N LEU A 514 -18.61 -15.84 -38.88
CA LEU A 514 -17.43 -15.58 -39.69
C LEU A 514 -17.67 -14.48 -40.74
N VAL A 515 -18.90 -14.32 -41.21
CA VAL A 515 -19.27 -13.28 -42.19
C VAL A 515 -19.14 -11.89 -41.58
N GLU A 516 -19.65 -11.71 -40.36
CA GLU A 516 -19.54 -10.43 -39.64
C GLU A 516 -18.07 -10.14 -39.27
N MET A 517 -17.34 -11.14 -38.77
CA MET A 517 -15.91 -11.01 -38.48
C MET A 517 -15.10 -10.61 -39.72
N ARG A 518 -15.41 -11.22 -40.87
CA ARG A 518 -14.78 -10.89 -42.14
C ARG A 518 -15.00 -9.43 -42.52
N LEU A 519 -16.22 -8.94 -42.40
CA LEU A 519 -16.54 -7.54 -42.69
C LEU A 519 -15.74 -6.59 -41.78
N LEU A 520 -15.74 -6.84 -40.47
CA LEU A 520 -15.00 -6.01 -39.51
C LEU A 520 -13.48 -6.02 -39.75
N LEU A 521 -12.89 -7.19 -40.06
CA LEU A 521 -11.46 -7.31 -40.38
C LEU A 521 -11.10 -6.63 -41.69
N LEU A 522 -11.91 -6.81 -42.75
CA LEU A 522 -11.71 -6.15 -44.04
C LEU A 522 -11.74 -4.63 -43.86
N SER A 523 -12.74 -4.11 -43.15
CA SER A 523 -12.85 -2.66 -42.89
C SER A 523 -11.63 -2.11 -42.16
N LEU A 524 -11.09 -2.84 -41.17
CA LEU A 524 -9.86 -2.44 -40.46
C LEU A 524 -8.64 -2.44 -41.40
N PHE A 525 -8.47 -3.48 -42.23
CA PHE A 525 -7.32 -3.54 -43.13
C PHE A 525 -7.36 -2.48 -44.21
N VAL A 526 -8.54 -2.19 -44.78
CA VAL A 526 -8.71 -1.09 -45.74
C VAL A 526 -8.33 0.25 -45.09
N LEU A 527 -8.76 0.51 -43.85
CA LEU A 527 -8.37 1.71 -43.10
C LEU A 527 -6.86 1.77 -42.78
N PHE A 528 -6.20 0.63 -42.52
CA PHE A 528 -4.78 0.64 -42.14
C PHE A 528 -3.83 0.82 -43.33
N ILE A 529 -4.22 0.42 -44.54
CA ILE A 529 -3.37 0.46 -45.73
C ILE A 529 -3.54 1.73 -46.58
N ASN A 530 -4.66 2.44 -46.47
CA ASN A 530 -4.91 3.68 -47.22
C ASN A 530 -4.36 4.91 -46.49
N GLU A 531 -3.47 5.67 -47.12
CA GLU A 531 -2.93 6.93 -46.54
C GLU A 531 -3.95 8.07 -46.51
N THR A 532 -4.91 8.03 -47.42
CA THR A 532 -5.93 9.07 -47.62
C THR A 532 -7.35 8.48 -47.54
N ASN A 533 -8.33 9.34 -47.28
CA ASN A 533 -9.77 9.04 -47.21
C ASN A 533 -10.60 10.18 -47.84
N GLY A 534 -11.92 10.19 -47.66
CA GLY A 534 -12.81 11.17 -48.27
C GLY A 534 -13.26 10.78 -49.67
N THR A 535 -13.36 11.76 -50.58
CA THR A 535 -13.78 11.53 -51.98
C THR A 535 -12.58 11.35 -52.90
N ASP A 536 -12.76 10.57 -53.94
CA ASP A 536 -11.79 10.36 -55.00
C ASP A 536 -11.61 11.66 -55.82
N LYS A 537 -10.35 12.03 -56.11
CA LYS A 537 -10.02 13.31 -56.73
C LYS A 537 -10.48 13.41 -58.19
N GLU A 538 -10.63 12.29 -58.89
CA GLU A 538 -10.96 12.25 -60.32
C GLU A 538 -12.46 12.06 -60.56
N THR A 539 -13.09 11.21 -59.75
CA THR A 539 -14.51 10.84 -59.92
C THR A 539 -15.45 11.62 -59.02
N GLY A 540 -14.96 12.20 -57.92
CA GLY A 540 -15.79 12.88 -56.92
C GLY A 540 -16.64 11.93 -56.06
N GLU A 541 -16.55 10.62 -56.28
CA GLU A 541 -17.25 9.59 -55.50
C GLU A 541 -16.53 9.30 -54.19
N GLU A 542 -17.24 8.74 -53.21
CA GLU A 542 -16.66 8.36 -51.93
C GLU A 542 -15.61 7.25 -52.11
N THR A 543 -14.39 7.45 -51.58
CA THR A 543 -13.35 6.42 -51.64
C THR A 543 -13.76 5.18 -50.85
N PRO A 544 -13.30 3.98 -51.24
CA PRO A 544 -13.52 2.77 -50.45
C PRO A 544 -13.09 2.93 -48.98
N CYS A 545 -11.98 3.64 -48.73
CA CYS A 545 -11.51 3.95 -47.38
C CYS A 545 -12.57 4.68 -46.53
N GLU A 546 -13.25 5.68 -47.08
CA GLU A 546 -14.30 6.42 -46.39
C GLU A 546 -15.59 5.57 -46.20
N GLN A 547 -15.96 4.76 -47.19
CA GLN A 547 -17.09 3.82 -47.08
C GLN A 547 -16.89 2.82 -45.92
N TYR A 548 -15.70 2.20 -45.84
CA TYR A 548 -15.37 1.25 -44.78
C TYR A 548 -15.20 1.91 -43.41
N LYS A 549 -14.74 3.16 -43.36
CA LYS A 549 -14.75 4.00 -42.15
C LYS A 549 -16.18 4.24 -41.65
N ASN A 550 -17.14 4.52 -42.53
CA ASN A 550 -18.54 4.71 -42.17
C ASN A 550 -19.16 3.42 -41.60
N ILE A 551 -18.88 2.27 -42.22
CA ILE A 551 -19.29 0.95 -41.73
C ILE A 551 -18.80 0.71 -40.29
N LEU A 552 -17.52 0.98 -40.00
CA LEU A 552 -16.98 0.83 -38.65
C LEU A 552 -17.51 1.86 -37.66
N THR A 553 -17.75 3.08 -38.11
CA THR A 553 -18.36 4.13 -37.27
C THR A 553 -19.78 3.74 -36.87
N GLU A 554 -20.56 3.20 -37.80
CA GLU A 554 -21.91 2.68 -37.53
C GLU A 554 -21.87 1.47 -36.58
N ALA A 555 -21.01 0.49 -36.86
CA ALA A 555 -20.89 -0.71 -36.03
C ALA A 555 -20.45 -0.39 -34.59
N THR A 556 -19.48 0.53 -34.43
CA THR A 556 -18.96 0.92 -33.10
C THR A 556 -19.85 1.91 -32.34
N SER A 557 -20.82 2.56 -33.02
CA SER A 557 -21.76 3.51 -32.41
C SER A 557 -23.09 2.89 -31.97
N THR A 558 -23.53 1.79 -32.60
CA THR A 558 -24.84 1.15 -32.36
C THR A 558 -24.80 -0.11 -31.48
N GLY A 559 -23.65 -0.76 -31.34
CA GLY A 559 -23.46 -2.18 -30.99
C GLY A 559 -24.20 -2.87 -29.82
N PHE A 560 -23.88 -4.16 -29.64
CA PHE A 560 -24.50 -5.08 -28.66
C PHE A 560 -23.83 -5.05 -27.27
N VAL A 561 -24.62 -5.25 -26.20
CA VAL A 561 -24.34 -4.88 -24.79
C VAL A 561 -23.49 -5.88 -23.99
N ASP A 562 -22.84 -5.33 -22.96
CA ASP A 562 -22.44 -5.87 -21.64
C ASP A 562 -20.95 -6.16 -21.33
N ILE A 563 -20.60 -5.86 -20.08
CA ILE A 563 -19.28 -5.83 -19.38
C ILE A 563 -18.59 -4.46 -19.32
N GLN A 564 -19.10 -3.59 -18.43
CA GLN A 564 -18.57 -2.25 -18.18
C GLN A 564 -17.41 -2.18 -17.17
N LYS A 565 -17.32 -3.16 -16.26
CA LYS A 565 -16.58 -2.98 -14.99
C LYS A 565 -15.16 -3.56 -14.99
N GLN A 566 -14.91 -4.59 -15.81
CA GLN A 566 -13.60 -5.26 -15.88
C GLN A 566 -12.61 -4.51 -16.79
N PHE A 567 -13.10 -3.87 -17.85
CA PHE A 567 -12.28 -3.19 -18.86
C PHE A 567 -11.62 -1.89 -18.36
N ASP A 568 -12.38 -1.07 -17.66
CA ASP A 568 -11.91 0.21 -17.11
C ASP A 568 -10.79 0.04 -16.09
N ASP A 569 -10.75 -1.10 -15.38
CA ASP A 569 -9.72 -1.44 -14.40
C ASP A 569 -8.42 -1.93 -15.08
N ILE A 570 -8.52 -2.49 -16.29
CA ILE A 570 -7.40 -3.04 -17.07
C ILE A 570 -6.59 -1.92 -17.74
N ILE A 571 -7.27 -0.94 -18.36
CA ILE A 571 -6.61 0.18 -19.03
C ILE A 571 -5.99 1.15 -18.04
N ALA A 572 -6.64 1.42 -16.89
CA ALA A 572 -6.12 2.31 -15.85
C ALA A 572 -4.78 1.85 -15.24
N VAL A 573 -4.44 0.56 -15.39
CA VAL A 573 -3.16 -0.03 -14.97
C VAL A 573 -2.11 0.00 -16.10
N SER A 574 -2.54 0.11 -17.36
CA SER A 574 -1.66 0.04 -18.54
C SER A 574 -0.92 1.35 -18.85
N GLU A 575 -1.39 2.49 -18.33
CA GLU A 575 -0.86 3.84 -18.62
C GLU A 575 0.40 4.21 -17.82
N THR A 576 0.85 3.34 -16.91
CA THR A 576 2.09 3.50 -16.17
C THR A 576 3.03 2.35 -16.48
N GLU A 577 4.23 2.66 -17.00
CA GLU A 577 5.37 1.79 -17.33
C GLU A 577 5.53 1.42 -18.82
N ASP A 578 6.42 2.15 -19.51
CA ASP A 578 6.82 1.86 -20.90
C ASP A 578 7.79 0.67 -21.02
N GLU A 579 8.56 0.33 -19.97
CA GLU A 579 9.45 -0.85 -19.97
C GLU A 579 8.68 -2.19 -19.86
N ALA A 580 7.58 -2.23 -19.11
CA ALA A 580 6.73 -3.42 -18.98
C ALA A 580 6.03 -3.76 -20.31
N ARG A 581 5.75 -2.78 -21.16
CA ARG A 581 5.08 -2.97 -22.46
C ARG A 581 5.97 -3.68 -23.47
N ILE A 582 7.23 -3.25 -23.60
CA ILE A 582 8.21 -3.88 -24.49
C ILE A 582 8.46 -5.34 -24.06
N ASN A 583 8.53 -5.60 -22.76
CA ASN A 583 8.72 -6.96 -22.25
C ASN A 583 7.49 -7.86 -22.45
N ILE A 584 6.26 -7.33 -22.31
CA ILE A 584 5.03 -8.08 -22.58
C ILE A 584 4.89 -8.43 -24.07
N GLU A 585 5.26 -7.51 -24.97
CA GLU A 585 5.18 -7.74 -26.41
C GLU A 585 6.29 -8.69 -26.90
N LYS A 586 7.53 -8.55 -26.41
CA LYS A 586 8.58 -9.54 -26.66
C LYS A 586 8.24 -10.92 -26.12
N GLU A 587 7.58 -10.98 -24.96
CA GLU A 587 7.08 -12.24 -24.41
C GLU A 587 5.94 -12.80 -25.26
N TYR A 588 5.03 -11.96 -25.76
CA TYR A 588 3.99 -12.36 -26.71
C TYR A 588 4.55 -12.83 -28.05
N GLU A 589 5.59 -12.17 -28.57
CA GLU A 589 6.31 -12.56 -29.77
C GLU A 589 6.94 -13.95 -29.60
N ARG A 590 7.72 -14.14 -28.52
CA ARG A 590 8.32 -15.43 -28.15
C ARG A 590 7.29 -16.54 -27.92
N GLN A 591 6.21 -16.24 -27.22
CA GLN A 591 5.17 -17.22 -26.93
C GLN A 591 4.49 -17.71 -28.21
N ASN A 592 4.38 -16.87 -29.25
CA ASN A 592 3.75 -17.25 -30.51
C ASN A 592 4.70 -17.88 -31.54
N GLU A 593 6.04 -17.88 -31.33
CA GLU A 593 6.99 -18.52 -32.26
C GLU A 593 6.64 -20.01 -32.51
N GLY A 594 6.06 -20.69 -31.52
CA GLY A 594 5.60 -22.08 -31.66
C GLY A 594 4.46 -22.29 -32.67
N LEU A 595 3.67 -21.25 -32.94
CA LEU A 595 2.57 -21.26 -33.92
C LEU A 595 3.00 -20.81 -35.32
N ASP A 596 4.27 -20.43 -35.51
CA ASP A 596 4.82 -19.99 -36.81
C ASP A 596 5.36 -21.17 -37.64
N THR A 597 5.34 -22.39 -37.09
CA THR A 597 5.90 -23.62 -37.69
C THR A 597 4.95 -24.35 -38.64
N PHE A 598 3.68 -23.97 -38.70
CA PHE A 598 2.65 -24.61 -39.53
C PHE A 598 1.65 -23.60 -40.11
N GLU A 599 0.95 -23.99 -41.17
CA GLU A 599 -0.07 -23.16 -41.81
C GLU A 599 -1.36 -23.16 -40.96
N ASN A 600 -1.63 -22.03 -40.29
CA ASN A 600 -2.83 -21.87 -39.47
C ASN A 600 -4.01 -21.41 -40.35
N PRO A 601 -5.16 -22.12 -40.36
CA PRO A 601 -6.27 -21.82 -41.26
C PRO A 601 -6.88 -20.43 -41.04
N PHE A 602 -6.89 -19.93 -39.80
CA PHE A 602 -7.39 -18.60 -39.48
C PHE A 602 -6.40 -17.48 -39.85
N GLN A 603 -5.11 -17.78 -39.82
CA GLN A 603 -4.08 -16.88 -40.32
C GLN A 603 -4.15 -16.77 -41.84
N ALA A 604 -4.26 -17.91 -42.54
CA ALA A 604 -4.44 -17.95 -44.00
C ALA A 604 -5.70 -17.17 -44.40
N TRP A 605 -6.83 -17.43 -43.75
CA TRP A 605 -8.07 -16.68 -43.95
C TRP A 605 -7.92 -15.17 -43.73
N ALA A 606 -7.22 -14.74 -42.67
CA ALA A 606 -6.97 -13.32 -42.43
C ALA A 606 -6.00 -12.71 -43.46
N ASN A 607 -5.02 -13.47 -43.95
CA ASN A 607 -4.13 -13.06 -45.04
C ASN A 607 -4.91 -12.87 -46.35
N ASP A 608 -5.89 -13.73 -46.66
CA ASP A 608 -6.73 -13.60 -47.84
C ASP A 608 -7.55 -12.30 -47.78
N ILE A 609 -8.15 -11.99 -46.62
CA ILE A 609 -8.87 -10.73 -46.39
C ILE A 609 -7.92 -9.53 -46.54
N PHE A 610 -6.69 -9.64 -46.03
CA PHE A 610 -5.69 -8.58 -46.21
C PHE A 610 -5.28 -8.40 -47.67
N ASN A 611 -5.07 -9.48 -48.41
CA ASN A 611 -4.76 -9.41 -49.84
C ASN A 611 -5.92 -8.79 -50.64
N GLU A 612 -7.15 -9.13 -50.29
CA GLU A 612 -8.35 -8.49 -50.84
C GLU A 612 -8.39 -6.98 -50.53
N SER A 613 -8.02 -6.56 -49.31
CA SER A 613 -8.02 -5.15 -48.91
C SER A 613 -7.14 -4.26 -49.80
N LYS A 614 -6.08 -4.82 -50.40
CA LYS A 614 -5.17 -4.11 -51.31
C LYS A 614 -5.86 -3.66 -52.60
N ASN A 615 -6.94 -4.33 -53.01
CA ASN A 615 -7.73 -3.94 -54.19
C ASN A 615 -8.54 -2.65 -53.95
N TYR A 616 -8.62 -2.17 -52.71
CA TYR A 616 -9.38 -0.98 -52.31
C TYR A 616 -8.48 0.23 -52.03
N VAL A 617 -7.21 0.19 -52.41
CA VAL A 617 -6.30 1.33 -52.28
C VAL A 617 -6.64 2.39 -53.33
N ARG A 618 -7.07 3.58 -52.90
CA ARG A 618 -7.37 4.72 -53.78
C ARG A 618 -6.96 6.03 -53.11
N GLU A 619 -6.59 7.03 -53.92
CA GLU A 619 -6.19 8.35 -53.41
C GLU A 619 -7.42 9.24 -53.17
N GLY A 620 -7.59 9.68 -51.92
CA GLY A 620 -8.69 10.54 -51.49
C GLY A 620 -8.28 11.99 -51.24
N THR A 621 -9.27 12.83 -50.97
CA THR A 621 -9.09 14.27 -50.66
C THR A 621 -8.62 14.54 -49.22
N GLY A 622 -8.80 13.61 -48.28
CA GLY A 622 -8.49 13.78 -46.86
C GLY A 622 -7.36 12.89 -46.36
N ILE A 623 -6.66 13.30 -45.29
CA ILE A 623 -5.67 12.45 -44.62
C ILE A 623 -6.40 11.40 -43.77
N ASN A 624 -6.02 10.14 -43.88
CA ASN A 624 -6.62 9.08 -43.08
C ASN A 624 -5.96 8.97 -41.68
N PRO A 625 -6.68 9.28 -40.58
CA PRO A 625 -6.12 9.19 -39.22
C PRO A 625 -5.94 7.75 -38.72
N PHE A 626 -6.38 6.76 -39.49
CA PHE A 626 -6.24 5.34 -39.18
C PHE A 626 -5.03 4.69 -39.84
N TYR A 627 -4.38 5.33 -40.82
CA TYR A 627 -3.26 4.74 -41.55
C TYR A 627 -2.18 4.20 -40.60
N CYS A 628 -2.01 2.88 -40.59
CA CYS A 628 -1.14 2.16 -39.66
C CYS A 628 -0.85 0.75 -40.17
N PRO A 629 -0.11 0.60 -41.28
CA PRO A 629 0.16 -0.71 -41.89
C PRO A 629 0.91 -1.66 -40.95
N GLU A 630 1.69 -1.13 -40.00
CA GLU A 630 2.41 -1.89 -38.96
C GLU A 630 1.48 -2.71 -38.06
N LEU A 631 0.21 -2.34 -37.93
CA LEU A 631 -0.75 -3.05 -37.07
C LEU A 631 -1.31 -4.33 -37.72
N ILE A 632 -1.30 -4.39 -39.05
CA ILE A 632 -1.83 -5.52 -39.83
C ILE A 632 -1.18 -6.86 -39.45
N PRO A 633 0.16 -7.00 -39.45
CA PRO A 633 0.80 -8.27 -39.08
C PRO A 633 0.47 -8.68 -37.63
N ILE A 634 0.28 -7.73 -36.71
CA ILE A 634 -0.08 -8.01 -35.31
C ILE A 634 -1.50 -8.58 -35.22
N ILE A 635 -2.46 -8.00 -35.96
CA ILE A 635 -3.84 -8.48 -36.00
C ILE A 635 -3.94 -9.86 -36.65
N ILE A 636 -3.28 -10.06 -37.80
CA ILE A 636 -3.21 -11.37 -38.47
C ILE A 636 -2.58 -12.43 -37.55
N LYS A 637 -1.56 -12.07 -36.77
CA LYS A 637 -0.99 -12.98 -35.78
C LYS A 637 -1.98 -13.32 -34.66
N ALA A 638 -2.78 -12.35 -34.21
CA ALA A 638 -3.82 -12.59 -33.21
C ALA A 638 -4.98 -13.48 -33.72
N THR A 639 -5.26 -13.49 -35.03
CA THR A 639 -6.34 -14.32 -35.59
C THR A 639 -6.05 -15.82 -35.51
N LYS A 640 -4.78 -16.24 -35.33
CA LYS A 640 -4.40 -17.66 -35.17
C LYS A 640 -5.21 -18.41 -34.12
N LEU A 641 -5.69 -17.70 -33.10
CA LEU A 641 -6.40 -18.25 -31.96
C LEU A 641 -7.90 -17.93 -31.98
N ILE A 642 -8.46 -17.54 -33.13
CA ILE A 642 -9.87 -17.11 -33.27
C ILE A 642 -10.85 -17.95 -32.44
N PRO A 643 -10.86 -19.30 -32.55
CA PRO A 643 -11.81 -20.14 -31.83
C PRO A 643 -11.81 -19.97 -30.31
N LEU A 644 -10.70 -19.48 -29.74
CA LEU A 644 -10.48 -19.39 -28.30
C LEU A 644 -10.91 -18.06 -27.70
N TRP A 645 -10.84 -16.95 -28.44
CA TRP A 645 -11.23 -15.62 -27.93
C TRP A 645 -12.55 -15.10 -28.52
N PHE A 646 -12.95 -15.53 -29.72
CA PHE A 646 -14.19 -15.11 -30.36
C PHE A 646 -15.39 -15.94 -29.95
N ALA A 647 -16.56 -15.32 -29.78
CA ALA A 647 -17.82 -16.04 -29.56
C ALA A 647 -18.28 -16.88 -30.76
N VAL A 648 -17.53 -16.89 -31.88
CA VAL A 648 -17.82 -17.62 -33.12
C VAL A 648 -18.09 -19.11 -32.94
N MET A 649 -17.47 -19.74 -31.93
CA MET A 649 -17.69 -21.16 -31.63
C MET A 649 -18.91 -21.41 -30.72
N VAL A 650 -19.47 -20.39 -30.06
CA VAL A 650 -20.61 -20.56 -29.13
C VAL A 650 -21.82 -21.21 -29.80
N PRO A 651 -22.23 -20.83 -31.03
CA PRO A 651 -23.32 -21.51 -31.73
C PRO A 651 -23.05 -22.99 -32.01
N ILE A 652 -21.79 -23.36 -32.29
CA ILE A 652 -21.39 -24.75 -32.59
C ILE A 652 -21.43 -25.62 -31.32
N PHE A 653 -20.93 -25.12 -30.20
CA PHE A 653 -20.95 -25.86 -28.93
C PHE A 653 -22.36 -25.89 -28.29
N GLY A 654 -23.21 -24.91 -28.59
CA GLY A 654 -24.54 -24.77 -27.97
C GLY A 654 -24.51 -24.31 -26.51
N TYR A 655 -23.34 -23.97 -25.98
CA TYR A 655 -23.14 -23.43 -24.64
C TYR A 655 -21.89 -22.53 -24.59
N GLY A 656 -21.76 -21.77 -23.51
CA GLY A 656 -20.66 -20.82 -23.32
C GLY A 656 -21.16 -19.38 -23.31
N GLU A 657 -20.40 -18.52 -22.62
CA GLU A 657 -20.68 -17.09 -22.55
C GLU A 657 -20.00 -16.39 -23.73
N GLU A 658 -20.57 -15.28 -24.20
CA GLU A 658 -19.91 -14.42 -25.21
C GLU A 658 -18.54 -13.97 -24.73
N PHE A 659 -18.39 -13.76 -23.42
CA PHE A 659 -17.12 -13.42 -22.78
C PHE A 659 -16.76 -14.45 -21.73
N SER A 660 -15.61 -15.08 -21.93
CA SER A 660 -15.00 -15.92 -20.90
C SER A 660 -14.10 -15.06 -20.02
N SER A 661 -14.21 -15.20 -18.70
CA SER A 661 -13.42 -14.45 -17.72
C SER A 661 -12.70 -15.36 -16.73
N SER A 662 -11.44 -15.05 -16.43
CA SER A 662 -10.64 -15.69 -15.38
C SER A 662 -10.71 -14.98 -14.02
N ALA A 663 -11.55 -13.94 -13.89
CA ALA A 663 -11.60 -13.06 -12.71
C ALA A 663 -11.77 -13.77 -11.36
N ALA A 664 -12.38 -14.97 -11.35
CA ALA A 664 -12.53 -15.76 -10.14
C ALA A 664 -11.19 -16.28 -9.57
N VAL A 665 -10.26 -16.68 -10.44
CA VAL A 665 -8.90 -17.10 -10.04
C VAL A 665 -8.09 -15.89 -9.60
N GLU A 666 -8.17 -14.77 -10.33
CA GLU A 666 -7.51 -13.52 -9.93
C GLU A 666 -8.00 -13.02 -8.57
N SER A 667 -9.30 -13.15 -8.30
CA SER A 667 -9.86 -12.87 -6.98
C SER A 667 -9.33 -13.85 -5.91
N SER A 668 -9.10 -15.11 -6.25
CA SER A 668 -8.47 -16.11 -5.37
C SER A 668 -7.04 -15.71 -5.02
N PHE A 669 -6.21 -15.38 -6.03
CA PHE A 669 -4.86 -14.88 -5.82
C PHE A 669 -4.82 -13.61 -4.98
N LYS A 670 -5.75 -12.68 -5.22
CA LYS A 670 -5.88 -11.46 -4.40
C LYS A 670 -6.24 -11.79 -2.96
N LYS A 671 -7.20 -12.69 -2.71
CA LYS A 671 -7.56 -13.16 -1.37
C LYS A 671 -6.35 -13.81 -0.69
N LEU A 672 -5.61 -14.65 -1.40
CA LEU A 672 -4.40 -15.31 -0.88
C LEU A 672 -3.35 -14.28 -0.45
N LYS A 673 -3.09 -13.26 -1.28
CA LYS A 673 -2.09 -12.20 -1.01
C LYS A 673 -2.51 -11.23 0.10
N THR A 674 -3.78 -10.83 0.14
CA THR A 674 -4.25 -9.70 0.98
C THR A 674 -4.98 -10.13 2.24
N VAL A 675 -5.51 -11.35 2.29
CA VAL A 675 -6.31 -11.88 3.39
C VAL A 675 -5.60 -13.07 4.03
N THR A 676 -5.45 -14.18 3.30
CA THR A 676 -4.90 -15.44 3.85
C THR A 676 -3.48 -15.25 4.37
N MET A 677 -2.62 -14.59 3.59
CA MET A 677 -1.21 -14.36 3.91
C MET A 677 -0.95 -12.93 4.41
N ARG A 678 -1.97 -12.21 4.88
CA ARG A 678 -1.86 -10.78 5.29
C ARG A 678 -0.72 -10.49 6.26
N HIS A 679 -0.42 -11.46 7.12
CA HIS A 679 0.57 -11.34 8.19
C HIS A 679 1.93 -11.96 7.84
N ILE A 680 2.08 -12.48 6.63
CA ILE A 680 3.30 -13.10 6.13
C ILE A 680 3.90 -12.17 5.09
N ASN A 681 5.19 -11.89 5.20
CA ASN A 681 5.89 -11.12 4.19
C ASN A 681 6.05 -11.97 2.93
N LEU A 682 5.34 -11.59 1.86
CA LEU A 682 5.43 -12.22 0.54
C LEU A 682 6.53 -11.55 -0.31
N PRO A 683 7.25 -12.30 -1.16
CA PRO A 683 7.20 -13.77 -1.28
C PRO A 683 7.79 -14.46 -0.03
N THR A 684 7.24 -15.61 0.35
CA THR A 684 7.68 -16.39 1.54
C THR A 684 8.41 -17.68 1.14
N THR A 685 8.96 -18.42 2.11
CA THR A 685 9.55 -19.75 1.86
C THR A 685 8.46 -20.77 1.54
N LEU A 686 8.77 -21.74 0.67
CA LEU A 686 7.81 -22.73 0.18
C LEU A 686 7.07 -23.48 1.29
N GLU A 687 7.77 -23.85 2.37
CA GLU A 687 7.22 -24.58 3.51
C GLU A 687 6.09 -23.79 4.20
N ILE A 688 6.40 -22.56 4.63
CA ILE A 688 5.43 -21.64 5.24
C ILE A 688 4.26 -21.39 4.30
N PHE A 689 4.52 -21.27 3.00
CA PHE A 689 3.47 -21.09 2.01
C PHE A 689 2.51 -22.29 1.96
N LEU A 690 3.05 -23.51 1.80
CA LEU A 690 2.25 -24.73 1.71
C LEU A 690 1.43 -24.98 2.98
N GLU A 691 2.01 -24.81 4.16
CA GLU A 691 1.30 -24.97 5.44
C GLU A 691 0.05 -24.09 5.51
N ASN A 692 0.23 -22.78 5.30
CA ASN A 692 -0.86 -21.82 5.42
C ASN A 692 -1.87 -21.96 4.26
N HIS A 693 -1.40 -22.29 3.05
CA HIS A 693 -2.29 -22.44 1.90
C HIS A 693 -3.14 -23.71 2.01
N ILE A 694 -2.53 -24.87 2.33
CA ILE A 694 -3.25 -26.14 2.51
C ILE A 694 -4.27 -26.03 3.64
N GLN A 695 -3.92 -25.41 4.77
CA GLN A 695 -4.85 -25.19 5.87
C GLN A 695 -6.06 -24.33 5.44
N SER A 696 -5.82 -23.26 4.67
CA SER A 696 -6.88 -22.41 4.12
C SER A 696 -7.78 -23.14 3.13
N LEU A 697 -7.22 -23.99 2.27
CA LEU A 697 -7.96 -24.83 1.31
C LEU A 697 -8.83 -25.86 2.03
N LYS A 698 -8.30 -26.54 3.05
CA LYS A 698 -9.06 -27.47 3.91
C LYS A 698 -10.23 -26.75 4.57
N GLY A 699 -9.99 -25.61 5.23
CA GLY A 699 -11.03 -24.83 5.88
C GLY A 699 -12.12 -24.36 4.89
N SER A 700 -11.73 -23.87 3.72
CA SER A 700 -12.67 -23.43 2.69
C SER A 700 -13.53 -24.58 2.16
N SER A 701 -12.94 -25.77 2.00
CA SER A 701 -13.63 -26.97 1.53
C SER A 701 -14.63 -27.50 2.58
N LEU A 702 -14.26 -27.48 3.87
CA LEU A 702 -15.15 -27.87 4.97
C LEU A 702 -16.36 -26.94 5.09
N LEU A 703 -16.14 -25.62 5.04
CA LEU A 703 -17.22 -24.63 5.07
C LEU A 703 -18.22 -24.86 3.93
N ARG A 704 -17.73 -25.11 2.71
CA ARG A 704 -18.57 -25.40 1.55
C ARG A 704 -19.34 -26.71 1.69
N SER A 705 -18.68 -27.75 2.22
CA SER A 705 -19.30 -29.05 2.44
C SER A 705 -20.45 -28.96 3.47
N ALA A 706 -20.28 -28.16 4.53
CA ALA A 706 -21.33 -27.92 5.52
C ALA A 706 -22.59 -27.27 4.92
N HIS A 707 -22.42 -26.30 4.01
CA HIS A 707 -23.55 -25.66 3.31
C HIS A 707 -24.31 -26.62 2.36
N ASN A 708 -23.64 -27.63 1.81
CA ASN A 708 -24.32 -28.65 1.00
C ASN A 708 -25.17 -29.59 1.87
N ILE A 709 -24.74 -29.91 3.09
CA ILE A 709 -25.48 -30.80 4.01
C ILE A 709 -26.78 -30.13 4.49
N SER A 710 -26.77 -28.82 4.76
CA SER A 710 -27.98 -28.07 5.16
C SER A 710 -29.03 -27.94 4.04
N SER A 711 -28.66 -28.21 2.79
CA SER A 711 -29.58 -28.20 1.64
C SER A 711 -30.29 -29.54 1.45
N ILE A 712 -29.71 -30.62 1.99
CA ILE A 712 -30.21 -32.00 1.86
C ILE A 712 -31.24 -32.33 2.97
N SER A 713 -31.23 -31.62 4.11
CA SER A 713 -32.23 -31.80 5.17
C SER A 713 -33.66 -31.43 4.74
N HIS A 714 -33.83 -30.49 3.80
CA HIS A 714 -35.15 -30.16 3.26
C HIS A 714 -35.70 -31.18 2.24
N VAL A 715 -34.84 -31.96 1.59
CA VAL A 715 -35.25 -33.02 0.64
C VAL A 715 -35.53 -34.34 1.39
N ARG A 716 -34.84 -34.59 2.51
CA ARG A 716 -35.08 -35.79 3.34
C ARG A 716 -36.44 -35.80 4.04
N ASN A 717 -37.00 -34.62 4.33
CA ASN A 717 -38.35 -34.50 4.90
C ASN A 717 -39.47 -34.73 3.88
N THR A 718 -39.20 -34.61 2.57
CA THR A 718 -40.16 -34.95 1.51
C THR A 718 -40.04 -36.41 1.05
N LEU A 719 -38.86 -37.04 1.16
CA LEU A 719 -38.69 -38.48 0.85
C LEU A 719 -39.12 -39.42 1.99
N SER A 720 -39.16 -38.95 3.23
CA SER A 720 -39.65 -39.77 4.37
C SER A 720 -41.16 -39.99 4.36
N THR A 721 -41.94 -39.19 3.62
CA THR A 721 -43.39 -39.37 3.48
C THR A 721 -43.78 -40.27 2.30
N ILE A 722 -42.87 -40.52 1.36
CA ILE A 722 -43.10 -41.42 0.21
C ILE A 722 -42.62 -42.86 0.50
N SER A 723 -41.73 -43.02 1.49
CA SER A 723 -41.17 -44.32 1.88
C SER A 723 -42.11 -45.20 2.73
N GLU A 724 -43.28 -44.72 3.16
CA GLU A 724 -44.25 -45.52 3.94
C GLU A 724 -45.38 -46.14 3.09
N MET A 725 -45.38 -45.96 1.76
CA MET A 725 -46.46 -46.50 0.90
C MET A 725 -46.01 -47.41 -0.26
N SER A 726 -44.77 -47.94 -0.27
CA SER A 726 -44.36 -48.86 -1.35
C SER A 726 -43.41 -49.99 -0.93
N GLU A 727 -43.62 -50.57 0.25
CA GLU A 727 -43.24 -51.97 0.47
C GLU A 727 -44.43 -52.88 0.17
N ASN A 728 -44.62 -53.20 -1.11
CA ASN A 728 -45.17 -54.50 -1.51
C ASN A 728 -44.93 -54.76 -3.01
N ASN A 729 -44.29 -55.91 -3.27
CA ASN A 729 -44.23 -56.67 -4.52
C ASN A 729 -43.15 -56.35 -5.56
N ASN A 730 -42.02 -57.03 -5.35
CA ASN A 730 -41.22 -57.84 -6.27
C ASN A 730 -41.63 -58.00 -7.76
N LYS A 731 -40.55 -58.08 -8.57
CA LYS A 731 -40.26 -58.99 -9.70
C LYS A 731 -40.45 -58.50 -11.17
N ILE A 732 -39.34 -58.68 -11.92
CA ILE A 732 -39.19 -59.12 -13.34
C ILE A 732 -38.81 -58.09 -14.43
N SER A 733 -37.62 -58.35 -15.00
CA SER A 733 -37.02 -58.27 -16.35
C SER A 733 -37.42 -57.25 -17.46
N THR A 734 -36.35 -56.73 -18.09
CA THR A 734 -36.04 -56.55 -19.54
C THR A 734 -36.91 -55.70 -20.48
N ASP A 735 -36.17 -54.87 -21.23
CA ASP A 735 -36.34 -54.43 -22.63
C ASP A 735 -37.19 -53.20 -23.03
N GLU A 736 -36.52 -52.42 -23.90
CA GLU A 736 -36.98 -51.58 -25.01
C GLU A 736 -37.73 -50.23 -24.82
N VAL A 737 -37.01 -49.17 -25.21
CA VAL A 737 -37.37 -48.05 -26.10
C VAL A 737 -38.87 -47.83 -26.40
N THR A 738 -39.40 -46.64 -26.10
CA THR A 738 -40.03 -45.71 -27.09
C THR A 738 -40.50 -44.41 -26.45
N GLU A 739 -40.36 -43.33 -27.22
CA GLU A 739 -40.90 -41.99 -26.99
C GLU A 739 -42.44 -42.01 -26.89
N LEU A 740 -43.03 -41.08 -26.12
CA LEU A 740 -44.13 -40.27 -26.63
C LEU A 740 -44.29 -38.97 -25.83
N ASN A 741 -44.26 -37.85 -26.56
CA ASN A 741 -44.85 -36.59 -26.15
C ASN A 741 -46.36 -36.76 -25.94
N THR A 742 -46.94 -36.09 -24.95
CA THR A 742 -48.25 -35.43 -25.15
C THR A 742 -48.45 -34.27 -24.19
N VAL A 743 -48.83 -33.16 -24.82
CA VAL A 743 -49.29 -31.90 -24.27
C VAL A 743 -50.61 -32.11 -23.53
N HIS A 744 -50.77 -31.49 -22.36
CA HIS A 744 -52.06 -30.87 -22.02
C HIS A 744 -51.86 -29.59 -21.21
N ARG A 745 -52.79 -28.69 -21.49
CA ARG A 745 -52.80 -27.24 -21.38
C ARG A 745 -53.81 -26.85 -20.29
N ASP A 746 -53.66 -25.62 -19.81
CA ASP A 746 -54.68 -24.73 -19.24
C ASP A 746 -54.95 -24.72 -17.72
N ASN A 747 -54.45 -23.64 -17.12
CA ASN A 747 -55.17 -22.52 -16.48
C ASN A 747 -56.00 -22.71 -15.19
N TRP A 748 -55.54 -21.94 -14.18
CA TRP A 748 -56.28 -21.01 -13.30
C TRP A 748 -57.74 -21.29 -12.94
N SER A 749 -58.03 -21.37 -11.63
CA SER A 749 -58.81 -20.34 -10.90
C SER A 749 -58.95 -20.62 -9.39
N ASP A 750 -58.49 -19.64 -8.60
CA ASP A 750 -59.27 -18.82 -7.66
C ASP A 750 -59.78 -19.34 -6.29
N ARG A 751 -59.53 -18.47 -5.27
CA ARG A 751 -60.19 -18.28 -3.95
C ARG A 751 -59.83 -19.20 -2.77
N SER A 752 -59.72 -18.75 -1.51
CA SER A 752 -59.64 -17.43 -0.85
C SER A 752 -59.39 -17.67 0.66
N ASP A 753 -58.90 -16.61 1.33
CA ASP A 753 -59.04 -16.27 2.76
C ASP A 753 -58.07 -16.80 3.86
N ASP A 754 -57.36 -15.79 4.40
CA ASP A 754 -57.25 -15.36 5.80
C ASP A 754 -56.30 -16.03 6.81
N SER A 755 -55.18 -15.32 7.05
CA SER A 755 -54.88 -14.56 8.30
C SER A 755 -53.35 -14.47 8.50
N ALA A 756 -52.74 -13.33 8.17
CA ALA A 756 -52.31 -12.28 9.12
C ALA A 756 -51.36 -12.79 10.23
N ASP A 757 -50.05 -12.54 10.14
CA ASP A 757 -49.49 -11.25 10.54
C ASP A 757 -48.04 -11.02 10.02
N SER A 758 -47.99 -10.15 9.01
CA SER A 758 -47.05 -9.04 8.75
C SER A 758 -46.31 -8.47 9.98
N SER A 759 -45.21 -7.72 9.94
CA SER A 759 -44.37 -6.99 8.95
C SER A 759 -43.27 -6.28 9.79
N LYS A 760 -42.15 -5.73 9.31
CA LYS A 760 -41.89 -4.68 8.30
C LYS A 760 -40.36 -4.71 8.04
N LEU A 761 -39.80 -4.73 6.83
CA LEU A 761 -39.93 -3.91 5.61
C LEU A 761 -39.57 -2.43 5.73
N LEU A 762 -38.69 -2.06 4.78
CA LEU A 762 -38.16 -0.76 4.44
C LEU A 762 -39.17 0.08 3.64
N ALA A 763 -38.88 1.38 3.65
CA ALA A 763 -38.89 2.29 2.49
C ALA A 763 -40.14 3.15 2.19
N ASP A 764 -39.81 4.44 2.10
CA ASP A 764 -40.17 5.43 1.08
C ASP A 764 -41.29 6.46 1.30
N ASP A 765 -40.95 7.63 0.75
CA ASP A 765 -41.52 8.97 0.83
C ASP A 765 -42.93 9.11 0.26
N GLU A 766 -43.72 10.08 0.76
CA GLU A 766 -44.18 11.25 -0.01
C GLU A 766 -45.04 12.23 0.83
N ILE A 767 -45.19 13.43 0.27
CA ILE A 767 -45.47 14.75 0.85
C ILE A 767 -46.98 15.09 0.87
N MET A 768 -47.49 15.76 1.94
CA MET A 768 -48.23 17.05 1.81
C MET A 768 -48.81 17.66 3.13
N ASN A 769 -48.38 18.90 3.39
CA ASN A 769 -49.13 20.13 3.77
C ASN A 769 -50.01 20.28 5.05
N LYS A 770 -49.50 21.20 5.90
CA LYS A 770 -50.09 22.47 6.43
C LYS A 770 -51.02 22.51 7.67
N LYS A 771 -50.56 23.36 8.62
CA LYS A 771 -51.25 24.42 9.40
C LYS A 771 -52.18 23.97 10.56
N ASP A 772 -52.23 24.57 11.75
CA ASP A 772 -51.94 25.93 12.23
C ASP A 772 -51.56 25.96 13.73
N CYS A 773 -50.95 27.08 14.14
CA CYS A 773 -50.60 27.52 15.49
C CYS A 773 -51.78 27.98 16.37
N GLN A 774 -51.57 27.99 17.70
CA GLN A 774 -51.80 29.07 18.71
C GLN A 774 -52.30 28.49 20.07
N ILE A 775 -52.03 29.00 21.29
CA ILE A 775 -51.08 29.92 21.95
C ILE A 775 -51.34 29.80 23.49
N MET A 776 -50.28 29.87 24.31
CA MET A 776 -50.11 30.37 25.70
C MET A 776 -51.05 30.03 26.88
N LYS A 777 -50.41 29.62 28.01
CA LYS A 777 -50.10 30.53 29.14
C LYS A 777 -48.97 30.01 30.05
N CYS A 778 -48.02 30.89 30.34
CA CYS A 778 -46.82 30.69 31.17
C CYS A 778 -47.01 31.14 32.63
N THR A 779 -46.24 30.56 33.56
CA THR A 779 -45.72 31.26 34.75
C THR A 779 -44.36 30.63 35.15
N ILE A 780 -43.22 31.21 34.69
CA ILE A 780 -42.13 31.87 35.48
C ILE A 780 -41.30 30.87 36.35
N SER A 781 -40.24 30.21 35.84
CA SER A 781 -38.81 30.62 35.62
C SER A 781 -37.93 30.54 36.89
N PRO A 782 -36.56 30.54 36.87
CA PRO A 782 -35.55 30.61 35.77
C PRO A 782 -34.37 29.57 35.95
N SER A 783 -33.34 29.35 35.13
CA SER A 783 -32.85 29.75 33.80
C SER A 783 -31.57 28.95 33.54
N THR A 784 -31.43 28.29 32.38
CA THR A 784 -30.24 28.28 31.49
C THR A 784 -30.47 27.26 30.37
N THR A 785 -31.01 27.73 29.25
CA THR A 785 -30.91 27.02 27.96
C THR A 785 -30.37 28.03 26.96
N GLU A 786 -29.08 27.92 26.65
CA GLU A 786 -28.56 28.43 25.40
C GLU A 786 -29.13 27.55 24.27
N ASN A 787 -29.76 28.22 23.31
CA ASN A 787 -30.48 27.61 22.21
C ASN A 787 -29.55 26.91 21.24
N ASN A 788 -29.90 25.66 20.94
CA ASN A 788 -29.40 24.82 19.86
C ASN A 788 -29.65 25.45 18.47
N VAL A 789 -28.69 26.24 17.98
CA VAL A 789 -28.55 26.55 16.54
C VAL A 789 -27.36 25.78 15.91
N LEU A 790 -26.53 25.12 16.72
CA LEU A 790 -25.30 24.43 16.28
C LEU A 790 -25.50 22.97 15.83
N SER A 791 -26.70 22.40 15.94
CA SER A 791 -26.88 20.94 15.72
C SER A 791 -27.00 20.51 14.25
N GLU A 792 -27.30 21.42 13.31
CA GLU A 792 -27.40 21.06 11.88
C GLU A 792 -26.03 21.03 11.17
N GLU A 793 -25.09 21.93 11.51
CA GLU A 793 -23.76 21.98 10.87
C GLU A 793 -22.86 20.80 11.26
N CYS A 794 -23.03 20.24 12.47
CA CYS A 794 -22.30 19.05 12.92
C CYS A 794 -22.65 17.77 12.14
N SER A 795 -23.67 17.80 11.28
CA SER A 795 -24.17 16.65 10.53
C SER A 795 -23.89 16.71 9.03
N ALA A 796 -23.23 17.78 8.55
CA ALA A 796 -22.89 17.93 7.13
C ALA A 796 -21.93 16.82 6.67
N ARG A 797 -22.37 16.02 5.70
CA ARG A 797 -21.56 14.98 5.04
C ARG A 797 -21.35 15.35 3.59
N GLU A 798 -20.10 15.27 3.13
CA GLU A 798 -19.77 15.50 1.73
C GLU A 798 -20.38 14.40 0.84
N SER A 799 -21.35 14.78 0.00
CA SER A 799 -21.94 13.90 -1.02
C SER A 799 -21.03 13.72 -2.26
N TRP A 800 -19.84 14.30 -2.23
CA TRP A 800 -18.92 14.38 -3.37
C TRP A 800 -18.14 13.11 -3.62
N ASP A 801 -17.74 12.41 -2.56
CA ASP A 801 -17.21 11.06 -2.71
C ASP A 801 -18.40 10.15 -2.95
N ARG A 802 -18.78 10.06 -4.24
CA ARG A 802 -19.70 9.07 -4.78
C ARG A 802 -19.17 7.66 -4.46
N LYS A 803 -19.34 7.24 -3.21
CA LYS A 803 -19.31 5.82 -2.81
C LYS A 803 -20.52 5.05 -3.32
N ASN A 804 -21.43 5.71 -4.03
CA ASN A 804 -22.14 5.06 -5.12
C ASN A 804 -21.30 5.20 -6.37
N LYS A 805 -20.54 4.15 -6.71
CA LYS A 805 -19.82 4.04 -7.99
C LYS A 805 -20.74 4.50 -9.12
N GLN A 806 -20.63 5.76 -9.53
CA GLN A 806 -21.21 6.20 -10.78
C GLN A 806 -20.52 5.39 -11.86
N ARG A 807 -21.31 4.69 -12.67
CA ARG A 807 -20.86 4.08 -13.91
C ARG A 807 -20.10 5.16 -14.69
N LYS A 808 -18.79 5.01 -14.83
CA LYS A 808 -18.02 5.77 -15.82
C LYS A 808 -18.61 5.42 -17.18
N SER A 809 -19.06 6.39 -17.96
CA SER A 809 -19.48 6.18 -19.36
C SER A 809 -18.26 6.22 -20.30
N LYS A 810 -17.25 5.38 -20.05
CA LYS A 810 -15.99 5.37 -20.85
C LYS A 810 -15.42 3.97 -21.06
N SER A 811 -16.26 3.00 -21.40
CA SER A 811 -15.77 1.70 -21.88
C SER A 811 -15.79 1.67 -23.40
N TYR A 812 -14.77 1.04 -23.98
CA TYR A 812 -14.67 0.72 -25.40
C TYR A 812 -15.56 -0.49 -25.78
N LEU A 813 -16.20 -1.13 -24.79
CA LEU A 813 -17.16 -2.22 -24.97
C LEU A 813 -18.63 -1.76 -25.05
N ILE A 814 -18.92 -0.49 -24.71
CA ILE A 814 -20.26 0.12 -24.86
C ILE A 814 -20.25 0.95 -26.14
N PRO A 815 -21.16 0.76 -27.10
CA PRO A 815 -21.26 1.62 -28.26
C PRO A 815 -21.26 3.09 -27.87
N ASN A 816 -20.58 3.92 -28.66
CA ASN A 816 -20.56 5.36 -28.40
C ASN A 816 -21.34 6.07 -29.50
N PRO A 817 -22.64 6.39 -29.27
CA PRO A 817 -23.47 7.08 -30.26
C PRO A 817 -22.87 8.41 -30.72
N HIS A 818 -22.01 9.03 -29.89
CA HIS A 818 -21.33 10.28 -30.25
C HIS A 818 -20.30 10.12 -31.36
N LEU A 819 -19.77 8.91 -31.61
CA LEU A 819 -18.84 8.65 -32.73
C LEU A 819 -19.49 8.92 -34.09
N LYS A 820 -20.80 8.71 -34.24
CA LYS A 820 -21.54 8.98 -35.47
C LYS A 820 -21.59 10.46 -35.85
N TYR A 821 -21.39 11.35 -34.88
CA TYR A 821 -21.47 12.81 -35.04
C TYR A 821 -20.10 13.48 -34.89
N LEU A 822 -19.02 12.71 -34.75
CA LEU A 822 -17.66 13.21 -34.60
C LEU A 822 -16.97 13.16 -35.96
N ASP A 823 -16.59 14.32 -36.47
CA ASP A 823 -15.71 14.41 -37.62
C ASP A 823 -14.28 14.05 -37.17
N ILE A 824 -13.84 12.84 -37.57
CA ILE A 824 -12.54 12.25 -37.27
C ILE A 824 -11.43 12.90 -38.13
N ASN A 825 -11.80 13.51 -39.25
CA ASN A 825 -10.90 14.26 -40.13
C ASN A 825 -10.76 15.72 -39.67
N ASN A 826 -11.73 16.25 -38.92
CA ASN A 826 -11.59 17.52 -38.22
C ASN A 826 -10.64 17.38 -37.03
N THR A 827 -9.47 17.97 -37.17
CA THR A 827 -8.63 18.35 -36.02
C THR A 827 -9.39 19.27 -35.05
N ARG A 828 -10.51 19.90 -35.47
CA ARG A 828 -11.34 20.80 -34.64
C ARG A 828 -12.45 20.14 -33.82
N SER A 829 -12.58 18.81 -33.79
CA SER A 829 -13.40 18.13 -32.75
C SER A 829 -12.62 17.85 -31.46
N LEU A 830 -11.35 18.25 -31.40
CA LEU A 830 -10.76 18.69 -30.14
C LEU A 830 -11.54 19.92 -29.68
N LYS A 831 -12.53 19.74 -28.79
CA LYS A 831 -12.69 20.76 -27.75
C LYS A 831 -11.31 20.89 -27.14
N SER A 832 -10.64 22.01 -27.41
CA SER A 832 -9.39 22.34 -26.76
C SER A 832 -9.72 22.28 -25.27
N LEU A 833 -9.24 21.22 -24.62
CA LEU A 833 -9.12 21.21 -23.18
C LEU A 833 -7.85 22.03 -22.97
N PRO A 834 -7.95 23.26 -22.45
CA PRO A 834 -6.78 24.06 -22.23
C PRO A 834 -5.85 23.26 -21.32
N ILE A 835 -4.65 22.97 -21.81
CA ILE A 835 -3.63 22.28 -21.04
C ILE A 835 -3.14 23.31 -20.01
N LEU A 836 -3.72 23.26 -18.81
CA LEU A 836 -3.23 24.02 -17.67
C LEU A 836 -1.89 23.42 -17.24
N LYS A 837 -0.78 24.04 -17.65
CA LYS A 837 0.58 23.61 -17.27
C LYS A 837 0.80 23.64 -15.74
N ASN A 838 0.01 24.42 -15.00
CA ASN A 838 -0.01 24.50 -13.53
C ASN A 838 -1.44 24.39 -12.97
N GLY A 839 -2.06 23.22 -13.13
CA GLY A 839 -3.37 22.93 -12.53
C GLY A 839 -3.60 21.42 -12.49
N SER A 840 -4.16 20.96 -11.37
CA SER A 840 -4.29 19.55 -10.99
C SER A 840 -4.80 18.63 -12.11
N ARG A 841 -4.32 17.37 -12.11
CA ARG A 841 -4.75 16.30 -13.04
C ARG A 841 -6.29 16.20 -13.10
N PHE A 842 -6.78 15.56 -14.16
CA PHE A 842 -8.17 15.20 -14.57
C PHE A 842 -9.25 14.90 -13.48
N LYS A 843 -8.92 14.84 -12.19
CA LYS A 843 -9.84 14.58 -11.07
C LYS A 843 -9.99 15.70 -10.06
N GLU A 844 -9.19 16.77 -10.10
CA GLU A 844 -9.07 17.66 -8.93
C GLU A 844 -9.10 19.14 -9.35
N LEU A 845 -10.16 19.85 -8.97
CA LEU A 845 -10.27 21.32 -9.08
C LEU A 845 -9.93 21.95 -7.73
N LYS A 846 -8.67 21.80 -7.31
CA LYS A 846 -8.24 22.17 -5.93
C LYS A 846 -8.01 23.66 -5.70
N SER A 847 -7.91 24.44 -6.77
CA SER A 847 -7.58 25.86 -6.74
C SER A 847 -8.68 26.77 -6.15
N SER A 848 -9.92 26.28 -5.99
CA SER A 848 -11.03 27.03 -5.35
C SER A 848 -11.60 26.32 -4.11
N SER A 849 -10.79 25.43 -3.53
CA SER A 849 -11.16 24.55 -2.40
C SER A 849 -11.68 25.31 -1.17
N LEU A 850 -11.18 26.52 -0.91
CA LEU A 850 -11.57 27.31 0.27
C LEU A 850 -13.05 27.74 0.23
N ILE A 851 -13.51 28.28 -0.90
CA ILE A 851 -14.92 28.68 -1.08
C ILE A 851 -15.82 27.45 -1.20
N MET A 852 -15.38 26.40 -1.89
CA MET A 852 -16.12 25.13 -2.02
C MET A 852 -16.40 24.48 -0.67
N VAL A 853 -15.40 24.39 0.20
CA VAL A 853 -15.58 23.81 1.54
C VAL A 853 -16.43 24.73 2.41
N SER A 854 -16.25 26.04 2.32
CA SER A 854 -17.07 26.99 3.09
C SER A 854 -18.54 26.95 2.68
N TYR A 855 -18.82 26.72 1.39
CA TYR A 855 -20.17 26.45 0.90
C TYR A 855 -20.75 25.14 1.47
N CYS A 856 -19.93 24.10 1.66
CA CYS A 856 -20.41 22.84 2.24
C CYS A 856 -20.62 22.94 3.76
N ASP A 857 -19.77 23.73 4.44
CA ASP A 857 -19.65 23.73 5.89
C ASP A 857 -20.34 24.94 6.58
N SER A 858 -20.79 25.95 5.84
CA SER A 858 -21.65 27.05 6.34
C SER A 858 -22.96 27.09 5.56
N LYS A 859 -24.06 26.74 6.22
CA LYS A 859 -25.40 26.78 5.61
C LYS A 859 -25.78 28.20 5.20
N ARG A 860 -25.49 29.19 6.05
CA ARG A 860 -25.76 30.61 5.78
C ARG A 860 -24.97 31.14 4.59
N TYR A 861 -23.70 30.74 4.48
CA TYR A 861 -22.89 31.10 3.32
C TYR A 861 -23.43 30.43 2.04
N ALA A 862 -23.79 29.15 2.10
CA ALA A 862 -24.36 28.41 0.97
C ALA A 862 -25.66 29.05 0.45
N GLU A 863 -26.57 29.40 1.35
CA GLU A 863 -27.83 30.08 1.02
C GLU A 863 -27.57 31.42 0.32
N LYS A 864 -26.59 32.20 0.79
CA LYS A 864 -26.22 33.45 0.12
C LYS A 864 -25.62 33.20 -1.25
N VAL A 865 -24.69 32.25 -1.39
CA VAL A 865 -24.06 31.88 -2.68
C VAL A 865 -25.11 31.44 -3.69
N ASP A 866 -26.09 30.61 -3.29
CA ASP A 866 -27.11 30.04 -4.18
C ASP A 866 -28.06 31.07 -4.79
N ILE A 867 -28.22 32.23 -4.15
CA ILE A 867 -29.10 33.31 -4.62
C ILE A 867 -28.35 34.26 -5.58
N GLN A 868 -27.02 34.23 -5.60
CA GLN A 868 -26.22 35.18 -6.37
C GLN A 868 -26.10 34.80 -7.84
N ASN A 869 -26.04 35.81 -8.71
CA ASN A 869 -25.81 35.64 -10.15
C ASN A 869 -24.37 36.03 -10.55
N ASN A 870 -23.37 35.31 -10.05
CA ASN A 870 -21.98 35.46 -10.47
C ASN A 870 -21.47 34.16 -11.08
N GLN A 871 -20.80 34.27 -12.24
CA GLN A 871 -20.40 33.11 -13.03
C GLN A 871 -19.39 32.22 -12.29
N PHE A 872 -18.49 32.82 -11.50
CA PHE A 872 -17.53 32.08 -10.69
C PHE A 872 -18.21 31.36 -9.52
N LEU A 873 -19.12 32.02 -8.78
CA LEU A 873 -19.88 31.38 -7.70
C LEU A 873 -20.85 30.28 -8.21
N ASN A 874 -21.47 30.50 -9.36
CA ASN A 874 -22.30 29.49 -10.04
C ASN A 874 -21.45 28.29 -10.47
N PHE A 875 -20.24 28.54 -10.98
CA PHE A 875 -19.28 27.48 -11.27
C PHE A 875 -18.93 26.69 -10.00
N ILE A 876 -18.62 27.34 -8.88
CA ILE A 876 -18.38 26.68 -7.60
C ILE A 876 -19.57 25.84 -7.16
N THR A 877 -20.77 26.40 -7.19
CA THR A 877 -22.03 25.74 -6.81
C THR A 877 -22.32 24.53 -7.69
N ASN A 878 -22.12 24.65 -9.00
CA ASN A 878 -22.32 23.56 -9.95
C ASN A 878 -21.32 22.44 -9.75
N VAL A 879 -20.05 22.79 -9.51
CA VAL A 879 -19.02 21.82 -9.14
C VAL A 879 -19.49 21.12 -7.86
N VAL A 880 -19.97 21.85 -6.84
CA VAL A 880 -20.48 21.30 -5.58
C VAL A 880 -21.67 20.37 -5.69
N LYS A 881 -22.73 20.81 -6.35
CA LYS A 881 -23.96 20.05 -6.45
C LYS A 881 -23.85 18.87 -7.41
N TYR A 882 -23.14 19.04 -8.52
CA TYR A 882 -23.19 18.09 -9.64
C TYR A 882 -21.89 17.31 -9.88
N GLY A 883 -20.79 17.74 -9.26
CA GLY A 883 -19.46 17.18 -9.44
C GLY A 883 -18.75 17.69 -10.71
N ILE A 884 -17.49 17.29 -10.88
CA ILE A 884 -16.65 17.72 -12.00
C ILE A 884 -17.04 16.95 -13.28
N LYS A 885 -17.36 17.67 -14.36
CA LYS A 885 -17.60 17.13 -15.71
C LYS A 885 -16.53 17.62 -16.68
N SER A 886 -16.52 17.10 -17.91
CA SER A 886 -15.62 17.61 -18.95
C SER A 886 -15.90 19.08 -19.29
N SER A 887 -17.17 19.52 -19.24
CA SER A 887 -17.55 20.92 -19.47
C SER A 887 -16.99 21.86 -18.41
N THR A 888 -16.85 21.39 -17.16
CA THR A 888 -16.29 22.15 -16.04
C THR A 888 -14.89 22.69 -16.33
N TYR A 889 -14.07 21.98 -17.11
CA TYR A 889 -12.75 22.46 -17.49
C TYR A 889 -12.78 23.57 -18.54
N SER A 890 -13.69 23.47 -19.52
CA SER A 890 -13.93 24.53 -20.50
C SER A 890 -14.54 25.76 -19.83
N GLU A 891 -15.48 25.57 -18.92
CA GLU A 891 -16.08 26.64 -18.11
C GLU A 891 -15.02 27.35 -17.25
N ARG A 892 -14.16 26.60 -16.55
CA ARG A 892 -13.05 27.17 -15.79
C ARG A 892 -12.10 27.99 -16.67
N ALA A 893 -11.76 27.48 -17.84
CA ALA A 893 -10.86 28.19 -18.72
C ALA A 893 -11.48 29.46 -19.29
N ASN A 894 -12.75 29.41 -19.66
CA ASN A 894 -13.51 30.58 -20.07
C ASN A 894 -13.55 31.62 -18.94
N LEU A 895 -13.77 31.20 -17.69
CA LEU A 895 -13.70 32.11 -16.54
C LEU A 895 -12.32 32.76 -16.42
N ILE A 896 -11.24 31.99 -16.50
CA ILE A 896 -9.88 32.53 -16.39
C ILE A 896 -9.59 33.49 -17.54
N ILE A 897 -9.85 33.10 -18.79
CA ILE A 897 -9.55 33.91 -19.98
C ILE A 897 -10.38 35.20 -19.98
N ASN A 898 -11.67 35.13 -19.65
CA ASN A 898 -12.57 36.27 -19.74
C ASN A 898 -12.44 37.25 -18.57
N TYR A 899 -12.11 36.78 -17.36
CA TYR A 899 -12.06 37.64 -16.17
C TYR A 899 -10.65 38.13 -15.79
N MET A 900 -9.59 37.42 -16.21
CA MET A 900 -8.22 37.67 -15.72
C MET A 900 -7.31 38.38 -16.71
N ASP A 901 -7.85 38.92 -17.82
CA ASP A 901 -7.10 39.66 -18.85
C ASP A 901 -5.82 38.93 -19.29
N VAL A 902 -5.93 37.63 -19.56
CA VAL A 902 -4.78 36.75 -19.78
C VAL A 902 -4.09 37.03 -21.11
N ASN A 903 -2.76 37.10 -21.10
CA ASN A 903 -1.95 37.14 -22.31
C ASN A 903 -2.08 35.81 -23.08
N THR A 904 -2.62 35.87 -24.29
CA THR A 904 -2.74 34.73 -25.19
C THR A 904 -1.66 34.76 -26.27
N GLN A 905 -0.94 33.65 -26.44
CA GLN A 905 0.04 33.45 -27.50
C GLN A 905 -0.46 32.35 -28.44
N SER A 906 -0.51 32.63 -29.74
CA SER A 906 -0.77 31.60 -30.74
C SER A 906 0.48 30.73 -30.92
N LEU A 907 0.29 29.41 -30.87
CA LEU A 907 1.27 28.38 -31.17
C LEU A 907 0.87 27.66 -32.45
N ASP A 908 1.77 26.83 -32.99
CA ASP A 908 1.48 25.99 -34.16
C ASP A 908 0.27 25.07 -33.91
N TYR A 909 -0.40 24.67 -34.99
CA TYR A 909 -1.56 23.77 -35.00
C TYR A 909 -2.84 24.31 -34.33
N ASP A 910 -3.18 25.59 -34.52
CA ASP A 910 -4.40 26.23 -33.96
C ASP A 910 -4.48 26.16 -32.42
N VAL A 911 -3.32 26.11 -31.74
CA VAL A 911 -3.26 26.07 -30.27
C VAL A 911 -3.01 27.48 -29.73
N THR A 912 -3.85 27.94 -28.80
CA THR A 912 -3.61 29.18 -28.05
C THR A 912 -3.10 28.87 -26.64
N LEU A 913 -1.92 29.38 -26.31
CA LEU A 913 -1.37 29.37 -24.96
C LEU A 913 -1.85 30.60 -24.19
N ALA A 914 -2.69 30.39 -23.18
CA ALA A 914 -3.07 31.43 -22.23
C ALA A 914 -2.09 31.44 -21.04
N VAL A 915 -1.30 32.50 -20.88
CA VAL A 915 -0.32 32.65 -19.80
C VAL A 915 -1.03 33.15 -18.53
N CYS A 916 -1.45 32.22 -17.68
CA CYS A 916 -2.33 32.50 -16.54
C CYS A 916 -1.57 32.79 -15.22
N ASP A 917 -0.38 33.38 -15.27
CA ASP A 917 0.36 33.76 -14.06
C ASP A 917 -0.35 34.92 -13.35
N THR A 918 -0.68 34.72 -12.07
CA THR A 918 -1.50 35.67 -11.32
C THR A 918 -1.30 35.50 -9.81
N THR A 919 -1.75 36.48 -9.02
CA THR A 919 -1.73 36.45 -7.55
C THR A 919 -3.11 36.10 -6.99
N ALA A 920 -3.17 35.55 -5.78
CA ALA A 920 -4.44 35.26 -5.12
C ALA A 920 -5.32 36.52 -4.97
N GLY A 921 -4.70 37.67 -4.64
CA GLY A 921 -5.40 38.95 -4.56
C GLY A 921 -6.01 39.38 -5.89
N HIS A 922 -5.32 39.18 -7.01
CA HIS A 922 -5.87 39.49 -8.33
C HIS A 922 -7.04 38.57 -8.71
N VAL A 923 -6.93 37.27 -8.38
CA VAL A 923 -8.04 36.31 -8.56
C VAL A 923 -9.26 36.71 -7.75
N ILE A 924 -9.09 37.02 -6.45
CA ILE A 924 -10.19 37.46 -5.59
C ILE A 924 -10.83 38.73 -6.16
N LYS A 925 -10.00 39.70 -6.58
CA LYS A 925 -10.48 40.97 -7.11
C LYS A 925 -11.29 40.81 -8.40
N LYS A 926 -10.88 39.94 -9.32
CA LYS A 926 -11.55 39.75 -10.62
C LYS A 926 -12.75 38.80 -10.56
N MET A 927 -12.68 37.75 -9.75
CA MET A 927 -13.72 36.71 -9.69
C MET A 927 -14.87 37.07 -8.75
N LEU A 928 -14.62 37.92 -7.74
CA LEU A 928 -15.58 38.31 -6.70
C LEU A 928 -15.82 39.83 -6.64
N ASP A 929 -15.62 40.56 -7.75
CA ASP A 929 -15.85 42.02 -7.80
C ASP A 929 -17.30 42.42 -7.45
N ASP A 930 -18.26 41.56 -7.83
CA ASP A 930 -19.68 41.72 -7.52
C ASP A 930 -20.01 41.48 -6.04
N PHE A 931 -19.11 40.81 -5.31
CA PHE A 931 -19.28 40.40 -3.91
C PHE A 931 -18.08 40.82 -3.07
N PRO A 932 -17.83 42.13 -2.91
CA PRO A 932 -16.68 42.62 -2.17
C PRO A 932 -16.80 42.29 -0.68
N THR A 933 -15.65 42.23 0.00
CA THR A 933 -15.53 42.13 1.46
C THR A 933 -16.09 43.37 2.18
N ALA A 934 -15.98 44.55 1.58
CA ALA A 934 -16.55 45.79 2.10
C ALA A 934 -16.94 46.76 0.98
N ILE A 935 -17.91 47.62 1.23
CA ILE A 935 -18.30 48.72 0.34
C ILE A 935 -18.07 50.02 1.09
N GLU A 936 -17.15 50.85 0.59
CA GLU A 936 -16.94 52.21 1.08
C GLU A 936 -17.85 53.18 0.32
N THR A 937 -18.69 53.90 1.05
CA THR A 937 -19.55 54.95 0.50
C THR A 937 -19.07 56.30 1.01
N LYS A 938 -18.70 57.19 0.07
CA LYS A 938 -18.33 58.57 0.38
C LYS A 938 -19.51 59.52 0.09
N THR A 939 -20.03 60.14 1.14
CA THR A 939 -21.12 61.12 1.09
C THR A 939 -20.64 62.50 1.48
N CYS A 940 -21.05 63.55 0.76
CA CYS A 940 -20.71 64.93 1.08
C CYS A 940 -21.93 65.71 1.54
N SER A 941 -21.73 66.66 2.47
CA SER A 941 -22.80 67.55 2.93
C SER A 941 -23.18 68.64 1.92
N ASN A 942 -22.45 68.81 0.81
CA ASN A 942 -22.72 69.80 -0.23
C ASN A 942 -23.26 69.15 -1.52
N GLU A 943 -24.56 69.30 -1.78
CA GLU A 943 -25.25 68.73 -2.95
C GLU A 943 -24.76 69.25 -4.31
N LYS A 944 -24.05 70.39 -4.34
CA LYS A 944 -23.48 70.98 -5.57
C LYS A 944 -22.05 70.52 -5.87
N CYS A 945 -21.43 69.72 -5.00
CA CYS A 945 -20.06 69.23 -5.21
C CYS A 945 -20.05 68.15 -6.31
N ILE A 946 -19.50 68.50 -7.48
CA ILE A 946 -19.51 67.68 -8.71
C ILE A 946 -18.84 66.31 -8.50
N ARG A 947 -17.88 66.21 -7.57
CA ARG A 947 -17.11 64.98 -7.29
C ARG A 947 -17.66 64.13 -6.13
N THR A 948 -18.85 64.43 -5.59
CA THR A 948 -19.48 63.62 -4.51
C THR A 948 -20.94 63.26 -4.79
N LYS A 949 -21.25 62.87 -6.03
CA LYS A 949 -22.38 61.96 -6.28
C LYS A 949 -21.96 60.57 -5.79
N ASN A 950 -22.49 60.13 -4.64
CA ASN A 950 -22.34 58.79 -4.02
C ASN A 950 -21.33 57.87 -4.73
N ILE A 951 -20.04 58.06 -4.44
CA ILE A 951 -19.00 57.16 -4.96
C ILE A 951 -18.98 55.95 -4.02
N GLN A 952 -19.39 54.80 -4.55
CA GLN A 952 -19.24 53.51 -3.91
C GLN A 952 -17.96 52.86 -4.43
N ASN A 953 -17.10 52.42 -3.51
CA ASN A 953 -15.86 51.73 -3.83
C ASN A 953 -15.92 50.31 -3.26
N ASN A 954 -15.77 49.32 -4.14
CA ASN A 954 -15.79 47.90 -3.79
C ASN A 954 -14.41 47.46 -3.30
N ILE A 955 -14.35 46.96 -2.07
CA ILE A 955 -13.13 46.45 -1.46
C ILE A 955 -13.23 44.93 -1.39
N THR A 956 -12.57 44.24 -2.31
CA THR A 956 -12.65 42.77 -2.44
C THR A 956 -11.90 42.03 -1.33
N PHE A 957 -10.87 42.64 -0.74
CA PHE A 957 -10.21 42.18 0.48
C PHE A 957 -9.65 43.35 1.29
N LEU A 958 -9.58 43.19 2.62
CA LEU A 958 -9.03 44.18 3.55
C LEU A 958 -7.56 43.90 3.82
N THR A 959 -6.72 44.93 3.85
CA THR A 959 -5.29 44.77 4.18
C THR A 959 -5.02 45.09 5.64
N TYR A 960 -4.64 44.07 6.42
CA TYR A 960 -4.25 44.19 7.81
C TYR A 960 -2.72 44.25 7.93
N GLN A 961 -2.22 45.37 8.43
CA GLN A 961 -0.79 45.61 8.63
C GLN A 961 -0.39 45.26 10.07
N VAL A 962 0.70 44.50 10.21
CA VAL A 962 1.18 44.00 11.50
C VAL A 962 2.67 44.28 11.65
N ASN A 963 3.07 44.77 12.82
CA ASN A 963 4.43 45.19 13.14
C ASN A 963 4.97 44.61 14.48
N SER A 964 4.23 43.70 15.13
CA SER A 964 4.59 43.17 16.46
C SER A 964 4.56 41.65 16.55
N SER A 965 5.17 41.11 17.60
CA SER A 965 5.19 39.68 17.95
C SER A 965 3.81 39.12 18.33
N LYS A 966 2.82 39.97 18.64
CA LYS A 966 1.42 39.61 18.95
C LYS A 966 0.55 39.81 17.71
N LEU A 967 0.73 38.94 16.72
CA LEU A 967 0.30 39.14 15.32
C LEU A 967 -1.19 39.48 15.11
N PHE A 968 -2.11 39.00 15.95
CA PHE A 968 -3.56 39.12 15.71
C PHE A 968 -4.39 39.63 16.89
N GLU A 969 -3.76 40.10 17.98
CA GLU A 969 -4.50 40.70 19.12
C GLU A 969 -5.29 41.95 18.69
N GLY A 970 -4.82 42.68 17.68
CA GLY A 970 -5.49 43.87 17.14
C GLY A 970 -6.41 43.65 15.93
N LEU A 971 -6.63 42.41 15.47
CA LEU A 971 -7.40 42.16 14.24
C LEU A 971 -8.88 42.54 14.40
N GLN A 972 -9.47 42.24 15.56
CA GLN A 972 -10.85 42.62 15.87
C GLN A 972 -10.98 44.15 15.94
N THR A 973 -10.07 44.83 16.66
CA THR A 973 -10.03 46.29 16.73
C THR A 973 -9.83 46.94 15.36
N TYR A 974 -9.03 46.33 14.47
CA TYR A 974 -8.88 46.79 13.09
C TYR A 974 -10.21 46.74 12.33
N LEU A 975 -10.98 45.65 12.45
CA LEU A 975 -12.30 45.55 11.82
C LEU A 975 -13.32 46.53 12.42
N ASP A 976 -13.28 46.70 13.74
CA ASP A 976 -14.16 47.65 14.45
C ASP A 976 -13.88 49.08 13.97
N ASN A 977 -12.61 49.48 13.92
CA ASN A 977 -12.19 50.80 13.43
C ASN A 977 -12.59 51.03 11.97
N ARG A 978 -12.50 49.99 11.13
CA ARG A 978 -12.94 50.08 9.72
C ARG A 978 -14.44 50.33 9.59
N SER A 979 -15.24 49.94 10.56
CA SER A 979 -16.70 50.13 10.57
C SER A 979 -17.12 51.51 11.10
N VAL A 980 -16.18 52.32 11.60
CA VAL A 980 -16.44 53.69 12.05
C VAL A 980 -16.44 54.65 10.87
N SER A 981 -17.41 55.57 10.84
CA SER A 981 -17.46 56.61 9.80
C SER A 981 -16.34 57.64 9.99
N GLU A 982 -15.54 57.87 8.96
CA GLU A 982 -14.44 58.83 8.99
C GLU A 982 -14.80 60.14 8.29
N ASN A 983 -14.43 61.27 8.91
CA ASN A 983 -14.54 62.58 8.28
C ASN A 983 -13.34 62.82 7.36
N SER A 984 -13.59 63.00 6.07
CA SER A 984 -12.59 63.35 5.06
C SER A 984 -12.93 64.69 4.41
N LYS A 985 -11.90 65.45 4.00
CA LYS A 985 -12.09 66.69 3.25
C LYS A 985 -12.25 66.39 1.77
N CYS A 986 -13.18 67.07 1.12
CA CYS A 986 -13.21 67.16 -0.33
C CYS A 986 -12.05 68.02 -0.83
N ILE A 987 -11.71 67.89 -2.12
CA ILE A 987 -10.78 68.80 -2.81
C ILE A 987 -11.28 70.25 -2.79
N GLU A 988 -12.60 70.47 -2.72
CA GLU A 988 -13.23 71.80 -2.59
C GLU A 988 -13.42 72.26 -1.13
N ASN A 989 -12.67 71.70 -0.17
CA ASN A 989 -12.78 72.00 1.28
C ASN A 989 -14.16 71.74 1.93
N CYS A 990 -15.03 70.93 1.31
CA CYS A 990 -16.25 70.42 1.97
C CYS A 990 -15.97 69.28 2.94
N ASN A 991 -16.86 69.10 3.93
CA ASN A 991 -16.86 67.94 4.82
C ASN A 991 -17.56 66.76 4.14
N SER A 992 -16.86 65.65 4.01
CA SER A 992 -17.41 64.39 3.51
C SER A 992 -17.23 63.28 4.53
N VAL A 993 -18.23 62.44 4.66
CA VAL A 993 -18.22 61.27 5.54
C VAL A 993 -17.97 60.04 4.68
N ILE A 994 -16.98 59.24 5.06
CA ILE A 994 -16.74 57.92 4.50
C ILE A 994 -17.34 56.91 5.46
N SER A 995 -18.20 56.04 4.95
CA SER A 995 -18.77 54.94 5.71
C SER A 995 -18.43 53.62 5.03
N THR A 996 -17.95 52.65 5.80
CA THR A 996 -17.59 51.33 5.30
C THR A 996 -18.62 50.32 5.78
N ASN A 997 -19.28 49.62 4.87
CA ASN A 997 -20.19 48.55 5.20
C ASN A 997 -19.54 47.21 4.87
N LEU A 998 -19.33 46.36 5.88
CA LEU A 998 -18.78 45.02 5.66
C LEU A 998 -19.81 44.12 4.96
N SER A 999 -19.30 43.26 4.09
CA SER A 999 -20.07 42.21 3.42
C SER A 999 -20.88 41.41 4.42
N ASP A 1000 -22.10 41.05 4.04
CA ASP A 1000 -22.92 40.14 4.82
C ASP A 1000 -22.63 38.67 4.47
N MET A 1001 -21.70 38.41 3.56
CA MET A 1001 -21.41 37.09 3.00
C MET A 1001 -20.06 36.53 3.48
N HIS A 1002 -18.97 37.26 3.23
CA HIS A 1002 -17.62 36.81 3.58
C HIS A 1002 -16.62 37.96 3.75
N LEU A 1003 -15.51 37.68 4.43
CA LEU A 1003 -14.37 38.59 4.57
C LEU A 1003 -13.09 37.91 4.07
N PHE A 1004 -12.41 38.55 3.13
CA PHE A 1004 -11.01 38.26 2.80
C PHE A 1004 -10.11 39.31 3.44
N ILE A 1005 -9.09 38.86 4.17
CA ILE A 1005 -8.14 39.74 4.86
C ILE A 1005 -6.72 39.37 4.41
N ASP A 1006 -6.08 40.28 3.69
CA ASP A 1006 -4.67 40.24 3.31
C ASP A 1006 -3.78 40.67 4.47
N ILE A 1007 -2.74 39.88 4.79
CA ILE A 1007 -1.85 40.12 5.92
C ILE A 1007 -0.52 40.68 5.42
N LEU A 1008 -0.17 41.93 5.78
CA LEU A 1008 1.14 42.52 5.52
C LEU A 1008 1.92 42.61 6.84
N PHE A 1009 3.13 42.03 6.87
CA PHE A 1009 4.00 42.09 8.03
C PHE A 1009 5.31 42.82 7.74
N TRP A 1010 5.66 43.71 8.66
CA TRP A 1010 6.86 44.55 8.62
C TRP A 1010 7.64 44.35 9.92
N GLU A 1011 8.96 44.14 9.86
CA GLU A 1011 9.80 44.05 11.06
C GLU A 1011 10.15 45.46 11.58
N GLU A 1012 10.46 45.59 12.88
CA GLU A 1012 10.71 46.89 13.52
C GLU A 1012 11.85 47.68 12.87
N ASP A 1013 12.86 46.99 12.30
CA ASP A 1013 13.98 47.61 11.57
C ASP A 1013 13.57 48.20 10.20
N ASP A 1014 12.44 47.76 9.62
CA ASP A 1014 11.94 48.23 8.33
C ASP A 1014 11.19 49.58 8.47
N LEU A 1015 10.84 50.04 9.68
CA LEU A 1015 9.98 51.23 9.89
C LEU A 1015 10.71 52.57 9.76
N ASN A 1016 12.05 52.60 9.80
CA ASN A 1016 12.84 53.83 9.73
C ASN A 1016 12.94 54.44 8.31
N MET A 1017 12.30 53.83 7.30
CA MET A 1017 12.24 54.32 5.92
C MET A 1017 10.79 54.55 5.48
N SER A 1018 10.18 55.62 6.00
CA SER A 1018 8.80 56.02 5.68
C SER A 1018 8.61 56.42 4.22
N ASN A 1019 7.50 55.94 3.63
CA ASN A 1019 6.78 56.39 2.42
C ASN A 1019 7.14 55.78 1.05
N GLN A 1020 8.05 54.80 0.94
CA GLN A 1020 8.38 54.15 -0.35
C GLN A 1020 8.47 52.61 -0.30
N GLN A 1021 7.81 51.94 0.64
CA GLN A 1021 7.83 50.48 0.69
C GLN A 1021 6.78 49.88 -0.23
N SER A 1022 7.24 49.12 -1.23
CA SER A 1022 6.37 48.30 -2.07
C SER A 1022 5.74 47.20 -1.22
N THR A 1023 4.41 47.06 -1.26
CA THR A 1023 3.69 45.95 -0.60
C THR A 1023 4.18 44.57 -1.06
N GLU A 1024 4.84 44.50 -2.21
CA GLU A 1024 5.47 43.29 -2.75
C GLU A 1024 6.68 42.81 -1.96
N ALA A 1025 7.34 43.73 -1.22
CA ALA A 1025 8.51 43.45 -0.39
C ALA A 1025 8.14 43.04 1.06
N ALA A 1026 6.86 43.14 1.44
CA ALA A 1026 6.39 42.72 2.76
C ALA A 1026 6.67 41.22 2.99
N LYS A 1027 7.15 40.88 4.19
CA LYS A 1027 7.48 39.49 4.54
C LYS A 1027 6.21 38.67 4.74
N ILE A 1028 6.27 37.38 4.38
CA ILE A 1028 5.16 36.44 4.60
C ILE A 1028 5.20 35.95 6.05
N VAL A 1029 4.09 36.07 6.77
CA VAL A 1029 3.97 35.70 8.18
C VAL A 1029 3.90 34.18 8.34
N GLN A 1030 4.69 33.63 9.27
CA GLN A 1030 4.51 32.25 9.74
C GLN A 1030 3.69 32.20 11.02
N ILE A 1031 2.50 31.60 10.96
CA ILE A 1031 1.58 31.50 12.11
C ILE A 1031 1.04 30.08 12.29
N ARG A 1032 0.76 29.66 13.53
CA ARG A 1032 -0.01 28.44 13.81
C ARG A 1032 -1.49 28.67 13.59
N LEU A 1033 -2.18 27.76 12.92
CA LEU A 1033 -3.61 27.92 12.60
C LEU A 1033 -4.50 28.16 13.86
N CYS A 1034 -4.12 27.59 15.01
CA CYS A 1034 -4.79 27.79 16.29
C CYS A 1034 -4.61 29.19 16.90
N ASP A 1035 -3.61 29.96 16.46
CA ASP A 1035 -3.32 31.30 16.98
C ASP A 1035 -4.11 32.38 16.21
N ILE A 1036 -4.80 32.02 15.13
CA ILE A 1036 -5.65 32.93 14.35
C ILE A 1036 -7.00 33.07 15.07
N PRO A 1037 -7.54 34.29 15.23
CA PRO A 1037 -8.89 34.50 15.77
C PRO A 1037 -9.92 33.64 15.04
N GLN A 1038 -10.62 32.77 15.75
CA GLN A 1038 -11.56 31.84 15.12
C GLN A 1038 -12.89 32.51 14.77
N ILE A 1039 -13.22 33.60 15.46
CA ILE A 1039 -14.46 34.34 15.33
C ILE A 1039 -14.12 35.83 15.30
N LEU A 1040 -14.72 36.56 14.36
CA LEU A 1040 -14.71 38.03 14.31
C LEU A 1040 -16.15 38.53 14.41
N CYS A 1041 -16.37 39.57 15.20
CA CYS A 1041 -17.69 40.16 15.40
C CYS A 1041 -17.76 41.52 14.70
N ASN A 1042 -18.89 41.87 14.09
CA ASN A 1042 -19.17 43.25 13.69
C ASN A 1042 -20.65 43.58 13.92
N VAL A 1043 -20.92 44.51 14.83
CA VAL A 1043 -22.27 44.92 15.26
C VAL A 1043 -23.15 43.70 15.62
N ASN A 1044 -23.98 43.23 14.68
CA ASN A 1044 -24.93 42.11 14.84
C ASN A 1044 -24.55 40.86 14.01
N ARG A 1045 -23.33 40.81 13.48
CA ARG A 1045 -22.84 39.72 12.63
C ARG A 1045 -21.62 39.06 13.25
N THR A 1046 -21.52 37.75 13.05
CA THR A 1046 -20.42 36.93 13.53
C THR A 1046 -19.84 36.19 12.34
N PHE A 1047 -18.56 36.37 12.10
CA PHE A 1047 -17.84 35.72 11.02
C PHE A 1047 -16.92 34.64 11.60
N GLU A 1048 -17.02 33.42 11.08
CA GLU A 1048 -16.17 32.31 11.48
C GLU A 1048 -15.01 32.13 10.49
N LEU A 1049 -13.82 31.88 11.01
CA LEU A 1049 -12.63 31.53 10.22
C LEU A 1049 -12.87 30.20 9.49
N ARG A 1050 -12.89 30.24 8.15
CA ARG A 1050 -13.02 29.03 7.32
C ARG A 1050 -11.69 28.53 6.80
N GLY A 1051 -10.69 29.41 6.66
CA GLY A 1051 -9.35 28.96 6.30
C GLY A 1051 -8.36 30.06 5.97
N VAL A 1052 -7.19 29.62 5.52
CA VAL A 1052 -6.02 30.43 5.23
C VAL A 1052 -5.50 30.09 3.84
N ILE A 1053 -5.22 31.10 3.03
CA ILE A 1053 -4.46 30.98 1.80
C ILE A 1053 -2.99 31.18 2.14
N SER A 1054 -2.18 30.19 1.80
CA SER A 1054 -0.76 30.17 2.08
C SER A 1054 0.05 30.26 0.80
N PHE A 1055 0.98 31.20 0.78
CA PHE A 1055 1.88 31.41 -0.34
C PHE A 1055 3.29 30.93 -0.01
N ILE A 1056 3.84 30.14 -0.93
CA ILE A 1056 5.23 29.68 -0.90
C ILE A 1056 5.95 30.44 -2.01
N PRO A 1057 6.77 31.46 -1.66
CA PRO A 1057 7.38 32.33 -2.65
C PRO A 1057 8.48 31.60 -3.43
N GLY A 1058 8.71 32.04 -4.66
CA GLY A 1058 9.80 31.57 -5.50
C GLY A 1058 11.18 32.10 -5.05
N LYS A 1059 12.19 31.95 -5.91
CA LYS A 1059 13.58 32.35 -5.59
C LYS A 1059 13.75 33.82 -5.22
N SER A 1060 12.94 34.72 -5.77
CA SER A 1060 13.03 36.16 -5.49
C SER A 1060 12.44 36.56 -4.14
N LYS A 1061 11.72 35.67 -3.45
CA LYS A 1061 11.06 35.91 -2.15
C LYS A 1061 10.00 37.03 -2.11
N LEU A 1062 9.75 37.71 -3.22
CA LEU A 1062 8.71 38.74 -3.36
C LEU A 1062 7.31 38.12 -3.40
N ARG A 1063 6.30 38.86 -2.92
CA ARG A 1063 4.90 38.38 -2.89
C ARG A 1063 4.24 38.27 -4.27
N ASN A 1064 4.71 39.04 -5.25
CA ASN A 1064 4.28 38.97 -6.65
C ASN A 1064 5.08 37.95 -7.49
N SER A 1065 6.05 37.27 -6.89
CA SER A 1065 6.89 36.31 -7.61
C SER A 1065 6.10 35.06 -8.01
N VAL A 1066 6.54 34.38 -9.08
CA VAL A 1066 5.99 33.06 -9.43
C VAL A 1066 6.31 32.08 -8.30
N GLY A 1067 5.27 31.66 -7.58
CA GLY A 1067 5.34 30.76 -6.44
C GLY A 1067 4.19 29.77 -6.42
N HIS A 1068 3.96 29.15 -5.26
CA HIS A 1068 2.96 28.09 -5.09
C HIS A 1068 1.96 28.41 -3.99
N TYR A 1069 0.66 28.22 -4.26
CA TYR A 1069 -0.41 28.49 -3.31
C TYR A 1069 -0.98 27.19 -2.72
N LYS A 1070 -1.30 27.22 -1.43
CA LYS A 1070 -1.99 26.13 -0.72
C LYS A 1070 -3.13 26.70 0.09
N SER A 1071 -4.25 25.98 0.17
CA SER A 1071 -5.34 26.37 1.07
C SER A 1071 -5.34 25.44 2.30
N TYR A 1072 -5.47 26.06 3.46
CA TYR A 1072 -5.62 25.40 4.75
C TYR A 1072 -7.04 25.69 5.20
N VAL A 1073 -7.88 24.67 5.29
CA VAL A 1073 -9.33 24.84 5.48
C VAL A 1073 -9.76 24.19 6.78
N LYS A 1074 -10.62 24.86 7.53
CA LYS A 1074 -11.19 24.40 8.79
C LYS A 1074 -12.52 23.68 8.50
N ARG A 1075 -12.70 22.48 9.08
CA ARG A 1075 -13.87 21.62 8.93
C ARG A 1075 -14.76 21.64 10.18
N GLY A 1076 -15.94 22.25 10.05
CA GLY A 1076 -16.96 22.37 11.10
C GLY A 1076 -16.46 22.95 12.44
N ALA A 1077 -17.30 22.89 13.48
CA ALA A 1077 -16.97 23.35 14.83
C ALA A 1077 -15.90 22.51 15.56
N SER A 1078 -15.54 21.33 15.02
CA SER A 1078 -14.61 20.36 15.64
C SER A 1078 -13.12 20.75 15.57
N ASN A 1079 -12.79 21.93 15.05
CA ASN A 1079 -11.43 22.47 14.94
C ASN A 1079 -10.45 21.57 14.14
N ASN A 1080 -11.00 20.74 13.25
CA ASN A 1080 -10.26 19.87 12.35
C ASN A 1080 -9.81 20.68 11.12
N TRP A 1081 -8.54 20.54 10.73
CA TRP A 1081 -7.97 21.28 9.61
C TRP A 1081 -7.55 20.32 8.49
N GLU A 1082 -7.72 20.75 7.25
CA GLU A 1082 -7.31 20.03 6.05
C GLU A 1082 -6.49 20.94 5.14
N ILE A 1083 -5.44 20.42 4.53
CA ILE A 1083 -4.67 21.14 3.51
C ILE A 1083 -5.05 20.64 2.11
N PHE A 1084 -5.41 21.59 1.24
CA PHE A 1084 -5.57 21.35 -0.19
C PHE A 1084 -4.37 21.95 -0.92
N ASP A 1085 -3.62 21.04 -1.54
CA ASP A 1085 -2.43 21.31 -2.34
C ASP A 1085 -2.67 20.64 -3.70
N ASP A 1086 -2.71 21.44 -4.76
CA ASP A 1086 -2.97 21.00 -6.13
C ASP A 1086 -1.84 20.15 -6.73
N LEU A 1087 -0.66 20.13 -6.09
CA LEU A 1087 0.41 19.17 -6.36
C LEU A 1087 0.19 17.80 -5.72
N LYS A 1088 -0.76 17.66 -4.79
CA LYS A 1088 -1.05 16.40 -4.08
C LYS A 1088 -2.37 15.81 -4.56
N LYS A 1089 -2.54 14.48 -4.48
CA LYS A 1089 -3.75 13.76 -4.94
C LYS A 1089 -4.94 13.84 -3.98
N LYS A 1090 -4.74 14.07 -2.69
CA LYS A 1090 -5.84 14.12 -1.70
C LYS A 1090 -5.64 15.27 -0.71
N PRO A 1091 -6.72 15.84 -0.15
CA PRO A 1091 -6.63 16.67 1.03
C PRO A 1091 -5.94 15.89 2.15
N ILE A 1092 -5.14 16.56 2.97
CA ILE A 1092 -4.42 15.93 4.08
C ILE A 1092 -4.92 16.54 5.38
N PRO A 1093 -5.37 15.72 6.35
CA PRO A 1093 -5.71 16.23 7.67
C PRO A 1093 -4.44 16.73 8.37
N ILE A 1094 -4.55 17.88 9.02
CA ILE A 1094 -3.45 18.56 9.68
C ILE A 1094 -3.91 19.06 11.05
N LYS A 1095 -2.96 19.26 11.96
CA LYS A 1095 -3.23 19.75 13.31
C LYS A 1095 -3.42 21.27 13.28
N SER A 1096 -4.27 21.80 14.16
CA SER A 1096 -4.41 23.25 14.37
C SER A 1096 -3.11 23.92 14.82
N THR A 1097 -2.17 23.18 15.41
CA THR A 1097 -0.83 23.67 15.79
C THR A 1097 0.14 23.82 14.60
N THR A 1098 -0.26 23.48 13.38
CA THR A 1098 0.59 23.56 12.17
C THR A 1098 0.95 25.02 11.87
N LYS A 1099 2.23 25.31 11.71
CA LYS A 1099 2.72 26.62 11.22
C LYS A 1099 2.55 26.73 9.71
N VAL A 1100 1.98 27.83 9.24
CA VAL A 1100 1.69 28.11 7.82
C VAL A 1100 2.19 29.49 7.43
N ASN A 1101 2.65 29.63 6.18
CA ASN A 1101 2.99 30.92 5.58
C ASN A 1101 1.68 31.63 5.20
N CYS A 1102 1.10 32.41 6.09
CA CYS A 1102 -0.21 33.05 5.90
C CYS A 1102 -0.11 34.26 4.97
N GLU A 1103 -0.93 34.28 3.92
CA GLU A 1103 -1.10 35.44 3.06
C GLU A 1103 -2.50 36.06 3.19
N PHE A 1104 -3.55 35.25 3.01
CA PHE A 1104 -4.93 35.69 3.22
C PHE A 1104 -5.64 34.85 4.28
N LEU A 1105 -6.47 35.51 5.07
CA LEU A 1105 -7.49 34.88 5.91
C LEU A 1105 -8.85 34.97 5.23
N PHE A 1106 -9.66 33.92 5.40
CA PHE A 1106 -11.02 33.87 4.89
C PHE A 1106 -12.01 33.54 5.99
N TYR A 1107 -12.97 34.43 6.18
CA TYR A 1107 -14.08 34.28 7.12
C TYR A 1107 -15.41 34.31 6.37
N THR A 1108 -16.40 33.57 6.87
CA THR A 1108 -17.78 33.60 6.35
C THR A 1108 -18.77 33.83 7.47
N ILE A 1109 -19.97 34.30 7.12
CA ILE A 1109 -21.11 34.47 8.04
C ILE A 1109 -21.64 33.13 8.62
#